data_AF-A0AA35WG35-F1
#
_entry.id   AF-A0AA35WG35-F1
#
_cell.length_a   1.000
_cell.length_b   1.000
_cell.length_c   1.000
_cell.angle_alpha   90.00
_cell.angle_beta   90.00
_cell.angle_gamma   90.00
#
_symmetry.space_group_name_H-M   'P 1'
#
loop_
_entity.id
_entity.type
_entity.pdbx_description
1 polymer ?
#
loop_
_entity_poly.entity_id
_entity_poly.type
_entity_poly.pdbx_seq_one_letter_code
_entity_poly.pdbx_strand_id
1 'polypeptide(L)'
;MASTVSIKIHIVRSNNIKTMQFDESMIVYDACKLIRERVPDAAQGQPQEYGLFKPDEDPTKGRWLEAGRTLEYYHLKSGDILEYRKKQRPLRVRFLDGAVKTILVDDSQNVVDLTKAICARIGLTNPEEFSFTTEEETSDQTVRRHQQYVRDQKKLETLKKKLHTDDELNWLNPDKSLREQGITETAILTLRKKFFFSDQNVDRNDPIQLNLLYVQSRDAIVEGAHPCTREEALQFAALQCQVAYGNHSEAKHKQGFLNLTEFLPREYVKVKGIEKFIYGEHRKLHNMSELNAKFRYIQLCRSLRTYGVTFFLVKEKMRGRNKLVPRLLGITRESIMRVDENTKEVLKTWPLTTVRRWAASPNSFTLDFGDYSESFYSVQTTEGETISQLIAGYIDIIMQKKKPLHKEIEDEDEEPVIVDFEVDPKKASVTTFTRGGHGYAEEEGLSSMASPHHAGYDDGAQLHHMDSAQQPDMSGAPGIRHQAPSEAMNPQLLMAQSALRGNIEEGMAVAKETEDNLYSAASLPPLGSDSASVKWKQTTLDVSKQNVSSALAAMLAATAQIITLTGGEPTDTNYTALGSAITTISTNLNELAKAVRLLAALDVEGMTPDDLLRAARALANATAGLLNASSPEHLENRTQLLAAAGEMELTEVTSSLWRRLRGRPQDTGGPRCHAKGVASATAALVTNARNVAAHCEDQGLQNQVIMAAKQTALAHPGSHCLHQGPGSLHRLPALSGAAHRRL
;
A
#
# COMPACT_ATOMS: atom_id res chain seq x y z
N MET A 1 -45.79 25.77 -21.03
CA MET A 1 -46.19 24.86 -22.14
C MET A 1 -45.48 23.54 -21.92
N ALA A 2 -46.03 22.40 -22.33
CA ALA A 2 -45.26 21.15 -22.33
C ALA A 2 -44.10 21.29 -23.32
N SER A 3 -42.91 20.83 -22.94
CA SER A 3 -41.73 20.85 -23.81
C SER A 3 -41.74 19.57 -24.66
N THR A 4 -41.68 19.73 -25.98
CA THR A 4 -41.89 18.62 -26.93
C THR A 4 -40.68 18.40 -27.82
N VAL A 5 -40.09 17.21 -27.73
CA VAL A 5 -38.92 16.80 -28.50
C VAL A 5 -39.31 15.99 -29.74
N SER A 6 -38.69 16.27 -30.88
CA SER A 6 -38.93 15.57 -32.14
C SER A 6 -37.81 14.56 -32.43
N ILE A 7 -38.05 13.28 -32.18
CA ILE A 7 -37.06 12.20 -32.21
C ILE A 7 -37.29 11.31 -33.44
N LYS A 8 -36.22 10.86 -34.11
CA LYS A 8 -36.26 9.84 -35.16
C LYS A 8 -36.18 8.45 -34.53
N ILE A 9 -37.26 7.69 -34.60
CA ILE A 9 -37.30 6.31 -34.12
C ILE A 9 -36.91 5.37 -35.27
N HIS A 10 -35.77 4.69 -35.14
CA HIS A 10 -35.32 3.64 -36.07
C HIS A 10 -35.79 2.28 -35.59
N ILE A 11 -36.69 1.63 -36.32
CA ILE A 11 -37.15 0.28 -36.04
C ILE A 11 -36.18 -0.68 -36.71
N VAL A 12 -35.20 -1.17 -35.95
CA VAL A 12 -34.09 -2.01 -36.44
C VAL A 12 -34.59 -3.26 -37.18
N ARG A 13 -35.75 -3.80 -36.79
CA ARG A 13 -36.36 -4.99 -37.42
C ARG A 13 -36.84 -4.78 -38.87
N SER A 14 -37.38 -3.60 -39.21
CA SER A 14 -37.82 -3.27 -40.57
C SER A 14 -36.90 -2.29 -41.29
N ASN A 15 -35.81 -1.88 -40.63
CA ASN A 15 -34.88 -0.83 -41.06
C ASN A 15 -35.58 0.50 -41.41
N ASN A 16 -36.69 0.78 -40.74
CA ASN A 16 -37.58 1.91 -41.01
C ASN A 16 -37.31 3.06 -40.03
N ILE A 17 -37.29 4.32 -40.47
CA ILE A 17 -37.05 5.49 -39.60
C ILE A 17 -38.28 6.39 -39.62
N LYS A 18 -38.88 6.61 -38.44
CA LYS A 18 -40.07 7.45 -38.27
C LYS A 18 -39.81 8.59 -37.28
N THR A 19 -39.87 9.83 -37.76
CA THR A 19 -39.90 11.00 -36.86
C THR A 19 -41.20 11.03 -36.07
N MET A 20 -41.09 11.16 -34.75
CA MET A 20 -42.20 11.21 -33.81
C MET A 20 -41.97 12.33 -32.79
N GLN A 21 -43.04 13.01 -32.39
CA GLN A 21 -43.00 13.99 -31.30
C GLN A 21 -43.38 13.32 -29.99
N PHE A 22 -42.62 13.61 -28.94
CA PHE A 22 -42.83 13.16 -27.56
C PHE A 22 -42.82 14.36 -26.62
N ASP A 23 -43.47 14.22 -25.47
CA ASP A 23 -43.30 15.13 -24.34
C ASP A 23 -41.98 14.77 -23.63
N GLU A 24 -41.16 15.75 -23.26
CA GLU A 24 -39.87 15.49 -22.59
C GLU A 24 -40.06 14.86 -21.19
N SER A 25 -41.20 15.14 -20.53
CA SER A 25 -41.59 14.52 -19.27
C SER A 25 -42.17 13.10 -19.41
N MET A 26 -42.39 12.61 -20.63
CA MET A 26 -42.93 11.27 -20.88
C MET A 26 -41.96 10.19 -20.38
N ILE A 27 -42.48 9.19 -19.65
CA ILE A 27 -41.68 8.02 -19.26
C ILE A 27 -41.39 7.11 -20.46
N VAL A 28 -40.20 6.51 -20.47
CA VAL A 28 -39.71 5.64 -21.55
C VAL A 28 -40.66 4.48 -21.84
N TYR A 29 -41.34 3.94 -20.82
CA TYR A 29 -42.39 2.92 -20.99
C TYR A 29 -43.53 3.39 -21.90
N ASP A 30 -44.06 4.59 -21.68
CA ASP A 30 -45.15 5.15 -22.47
C ASP A 30 -44.67 5.63 -23.85
N ALA A 31 -43.43 6.11 -23.98
CA ALA A 31 -42.82 6.31 -25.30
C ALA A 31 -42.75 5.00 -26.10
N CYS A 32 -42.34 3.89 -25.47
CA CYS A 32 -42.33 2.55 -26.07
C CYS A 32 -43.74 1.99 -26.34
N LYS A 33 -44.78 2.49 -25.66
CA LYS A 33 -46.19 2.18 -25.96
C LYS A 33 -46.67 2.98 -27.18
N LEU A 34 -46.43 4.29 -27.18
CA LEU A 34 -46.81 5.20 -28.27
C LEU A 34 -46.17 4.81 -29.61
N ILE A 35 -44.93 4.30 -29.61
CA ILE A 35 -44.24 3.78 -30.80
C ILE A 35 -44.94 2.54 -31.36
N ARG A 36 -45.35 1.58 -30.50
CA ARG A 36 -46.09 0.38 -30.92
C ARG A 36 -47.49 0.71 -31.45
N GLU A 37 -48.15 1.71 -30.86
CA GLU A 37 -49.49 2.17 -31.28
C GLU A 37 -49.45 2.96 -32.60
N ARG A 38 -48.38 3.72 -32.86
CA ARG A 38 -48.27 4.58 -34.06
C ARG A 38 -47.47 3.98 -35.21
N VAL A 39 -46.72 2.89 -35.02
CA VAL A 39 -45.93 2.26 -36.09
C VAL A 39 -46.16 0.73 -36.12
N PRO A 40 -46.87 0.19 -37.14
CA PRO A 40 -47.22 -1.24 -37.20
C PRO A 40 -46.03 -2.20 -37.10
N ASP A 41 -44.88 -1.82 -37.66
CA ASP A 41 -43.63 -2.60 -37.61
C ASP A 41 -43.17 -2.88 -36.16
N ALA A 42 -43.43 -1.95 -35.24
CA ALA A 42 -43.05 -2.05 -33.83
C ALA A 42 -43.99 -2.95 -33.02
N ALA A 43 -45.22 -3.20 -33.50
CA ALA A 43 -46.22 -3.99 -32.76
C ALA A 43 -45.94 -5.51 -32.74
N GLN A 44 -44.92 -6.00 -33.47
CA GLN A 44 -44.64 -7.43 -33.63
C GLN A 44 -43.74 -8.04 -32.54
N GLY A 45 -44.31 -8.36 -31.38
CA GLY A 45 -43.66 -9.19 -30.36
C GLY A 45 -44.23 -9.01 -28.96
N GLN A 46 -43.62 -9.63 -27.96
CA GLN A 46 -43.94 -9.32 -26.57
C GLN A 46 -43.30 -7.97 -26.18
N PRO A 47 -44.02 -7.00 -25.61
CA PRO A 47 -43.48 -5.66 -25.36
C PRO A 47 -42.25 -5.62 -24.45
N GLN A 48 -42.11 -6.62 -23.56
CA GLN A 48 -41.00 -6.78 -22.63
C GLN A 48 -39.68 -7.17 -23.30
N GLU A 49 -39.72 -7.77 -24.49
CA GLU A 49 -38.52 -8.15 -25.24
C GLU A 49 -37.85 -6.96 -25.95
N TYR A 50 -38.50 -5.79 -26.03
CA TYR A 50 -38.05 -4.64 -26.78
C TYR A 50 -37.78 -3.43 -25.86
N GLY A 51 -37.02 -2.47 -26.36
CA GLY A 51 -36.78 -1.20 -25.68
C GLY A 51 -36.27 -0.14 -26.62
N LEU A 52 -36.13 1.08 -26.10
CA LEU A 52 -35.39 2.16 -26.75
C LEU A 52 -33.91 2.06 -26.38
N PHE A 53 -33.06 2.24 -27.38
CA PHE A 53 -31.61 2.28 -27.26
C PHE A 53 -31.10 3.56 -27.95
N LYS A 54 -30.27 4.34 -27.26
CA LYS A 54 -29.56 5.48 -27.84
C LYS A 54 -28.23 4.97 -28.41
N PRO A 55 -28.03 4.97 -29.74
CA PRO A 55 -26.73 4.69 -30.34
C PRO A 55 -25.71 5.80 -30.01
N ASP A 56 -24.45 5.47 -30.22
CA ASP A 56 -23.28 6.33 -30.03
C ASP A 56 -22.23 5.94 -31.09
N GLU A 57 -21.21 6.77 -31.34
CA GLU A 57 -20.13 6.42 -32.28
C GLU A 57 -19.28 5.25 -31.77
N ASP A 58 -19.20 5.11 -30.45
CA ASP A 58 -18.57 3.99 -29.76
C ASP A 58 -19.63 2.94 -29.36
N PRO A 59 -19.60 1.70 -29.92
CA PRO A 59 -20.58 0.67 -29.60
C PRO A 59 -20.64 0.25 -28.12
N THR A 60 -19.64 0.61 -27.31
CA THR A 60 -19.62 0.40 -25.85
C THR A 60 -20.32 1.51 -25.06
N LYS A 61 -20.48 2.70 -25.65
CA LYS A 61 -21.12 3.87 -25.01
C LYS A 61 -22.62 3.97 -25.29
N GLY A 62 -23.14 3.30 -26.31
CA GLY A 62 -24.57 3.25 -26.62
C GLY A 62 -25.38 2.66 -25.46
N ARG A 63 -26.49 3.30 -25.08
CA ARG A 63 -27.23 3.01 -23.84
C ARG A 63 -28.67 2.57 -24.09
N TRP A 64 -29.13 1.60 -23.32
CA TRP A 64 -30.56 1.31 -23.20
C TRP A 64 -31.25 2.33 -22.30
N LEU A 65 -32.47 2.74 -22.65
CA LEU A 65 -33.26 3.66 -21.84
C LEU A 65 -34.08 2.87 -20.81
N GLU A 66 -34.02 3.29 -19.55
CA GLU A 66 -34.73 2.69 -18.42
C GLU A 66 -36.23 3.01 -18.50
N ALA A 67 -37.10 1.99 -18.46
CA ALA A 67 -38.53 2.16 -18.65
C ALA A 67 -39.21 3.15 -17.68
N GLY A 68 -38.66 3.32 -16.46
CA GLY A 68 -39.16 4.22 -15.42
C GLY A 68 -38.53 5.62 -15.40
N ARG A 69 -37.63 5.96 -16.33
CA ARG A 69 -37.08 7.33 -16.48
C ARG A 69 -37.91 8.13 -17.47
N THR A 70 -37.83 9.46 -17.37
CA THR A 70 -38.33 10.40 -18.39
C THR A 70 -37.37 10.47 -19.59
N LEU A 71 -37.83 10.98 -20.73
CA LEU A 71 -36.97 11.25 -21.88
C LEU A 71 -35.98 12.40 -21.61
N GLU A 72 -36.40 13.41 -20.82
CA GLU A 72 -35.57 14.53 -20.34
C GLU A 72 -34.26 14.08 -19.66
N TYR A 73 -34.30 13.00 -18.87
CA TYR A 73 -33.13 12.43 -18.17
C TYR A 73 -31.98 12.03 -19.11
N TYR A 74 -32.28 11.75 -20.38
CA TYR A 74 -31.30 11.39 -21.40
C TYR A 74 -30.83 12.59 -22.26
N HIS A 75 -31.29 13.81 -21.95
CA HIS A 75 -30.93 15.07 -22.60
C HIS A 75 -31.07 15.04 -24.14
N LEU A 76 -32.12 14.36 -24.61
CA LEU A 76 -32.39 14.11 -26.03
C LEU A 76 -32.78 15.40 -26.74
N LYS A 77 -32.25 15.62 -27.94
CA LYS A 77 -32.47 16.83 -28.74
C LYS A 77 -33.37 16.54 -29.93
N SER A 78 -34.09 17.56 -30.40
CA SER A 78 -34.90 17.45 -31.61
C SER A 78 -34.01 17.18 -32.83
N GLY A 79 -34.20 16.03 -33.47
CA GLY A 79 -33.38 15.52 -34.56
C GLY A 79 -32.56 14.26 -34.21
N ASP A 80 -32.43 13.92 -32.93
CA ASP A 80 -31.72 12.72 -32.44
C ASP A 80 -32.37 11.41 -32.94
N ILE A 81 -31.59 10.33 -32.95
CA ILE A 81 -32.02 8.99 -33.35
C ILE A 81 -32.05 8.07 -32.12
N LEU A 82 -33.16 7.33 -31.95
CA LEU A 82 -33.25 6.21 -31.02
C LEU A 82 -33.63 4.92 -31.78
N GLU A 83 -32.97 3.82 -31.47
CA GLU A 83 -33.30 2.49 -31.99
C GLU A 83 -34.42 1.87 -31.15
N TYR A 84 -35.53 1.49 -31.78
CA TYR A 84 -36.51 0.56 -31.21
C TYR A 84 -36.12 -0.87 -31.63
N ARG A 85 -35.58 -1.64 -30.69
CA ARG A 85 -34.92 -2.93 -30.97
C ARG A 85 -35.16 -3.97 -29.88
N LYS A 86 -34.96 -5.24 -30.25
CA LYS A 86 -35.06 -6.37 -29.32
C LYS A 86 -33.84 -6.37 -28.38
N LYS A 87 -34.09 -6.54 -27.09
CA LYS A 87 -33.10 -6.61 -26.00
C LYS A 87 -32.33 -7.91 -25.97
N GLN A 88 -32.96 -9.00 -26.40
CA GLN A 88 -32.38 -10.34 -26.37
C GLN A 88 -31.31 -10.50 -27.46
N ARG A 89 -30.05 -10.68 -27.06
CA ARG A 89 -28.91 -11.03 -27.92
C ARG A 89 -28.43 -12.47 -27.66
N PRO A 90 -27.81 -13.15 -28.63
CA PRO A 90 -27.09 -14.38 -28.36
C PRO A 90 -25.82 -14.09 -27.52
N LEU A 91 -25.51 -14.99 -26.60
CA LEU A 91 -24.25 -15.06 -25.86
C LEU A 91 -23.75 -16.50 -25.85
N ARG A 92 -22.47 -16.71 -26.15
CA ARG A 92 -21.83 -18.03 -26.08
C ARG A 92 -21.20 -18.17 -24.69
N VAL A 93 -21.69 -19.13 -23.90
CA VAL A 93 -21.20 -19.38 -22.55
C VAL A 93 -20.57 -20.76 -22.51
N ARG A 94 -19.31 -20.85 -22.04
CA ARG A 94 -18.67 -22.09 -21.63
C ARG A 94 -19.06 -22.38 -20.18
N PHE A 95 -19.63 -23.54 -19.97
CA PHE A 95 -20.09 -24.02 -18.67
C PHE A 95 -19.02 -24.83 -17.96
N LEU A 96 -19.29 -25.14 -16.70
CA LEU A 96 -18.38 -25.81 -15.77
C LEU A 96 -18.17 -27.30 -16.10
N ASP A 97 -18.97 -27.84 -17.03
CA ASP A 97 -18.81 -29.13 -17.70
C ASP A 97 -17.88 -29.07 -18.93
N GLY A 98 -17.33 -27.87 -19.25
CA GLY A 98 -16.54 -27.58 -20.44
C GLY A 98 -17.36 -27.34 -21.72
N ALA A 99 -18.68 -27.55 -21.69
CA ALA A 99 -19.53 -27.41 -22.87
C ALA A 99 -19.82 -25.93 -23.18
N VAL A 100 -19.71 -25.53 -24.44
CA VAL A 100 -20.12 -24.20 -24.91
C VAL A 100 -21.57 -24.27 -25.41
N LYS A 101 -22.47 -23.51 -24.78
CA LYS A 101 -23.89 -23.41 -25.18
C LYS A 101 -24.22 -21.95 -25.49
N THR A 102 -25.03 -21.71 -26.51
CA THR A 102 -25.51 -20.35 -26.85
C THR A 102 -26.83 -20.08 -26.14
N ILE A 103 -26.90 -18.98 -25.38
CA ILE A 103 -28.07 -18.59 -24.59
C ILE A 103 -28.52 -17.18 -25.02
N LEU A 104 -29.84 -16.96 -25.09
CA LEU A 104 -30.41 -15.63 -25.29
C LEU A 104 -30.41 -14.85 -23.97
N VAL A 105 -29.79 -13.68 -23.96
CA VAL A 105 -29.58 -12.82 -22.78
C VAL A 105 -30.01 -11.40 -23.06
N ASP A 106 -30.40 -10.65 -22.02
CA ASP A 106 -30.83 -9.27 -22.15
C ASP A 106 -29.64 -8.29 -22.18
N ASP A 107 -29.39 -7.63 -23.31
CA ASP A 107 -28.29 -6.67 -23.49
C ASP A 107 -28.43 -5.40 -22.63
N SER A 108 -29.59 -5.17 -22.00
CA SER A 108 -29.82 -4.05 -21.07
C SER A 108 -29.58 -4.40 -19.59
N GLN A 109 -29.19 -5.65 -19.28
CA GLN A 109 -28.88 -6.08 -17.91
C GLN A 109 -27.38 -6.05 -17.59
N ASN A 110 -27.07 -5.85 -16.31
CA ASN A 110 -25.72 -5.97 -15.77
C ASN A 110 -25.26 -7.45 -15.69
N VAL A 111 -23.97 -7.68 -15.48
CA VAL A 111 -23.38 -9.01 -15.36
C VAL A 111 -23.96 -9.83 -14.20
N VAL A 112 -24.34 -9.21 -13.08
CA VAL A 112 -24.96 -9.91 -11.93
C VAL A 112 -26.30 -10.53 -12.30
N ASP A 113 -27.21 -9.75 -12.89
CA ASP A 113 -28.56 -10.21 -13.21
C ASP A 113 -28.55 -11.19 -14.39
N LEU A 114 -27.62 -11.03 -15.34
CA LEU A 114 -27.33 -12.04 -16.35
C LEU A 114 -26.79 -13.33 -15.74
N THR A 115 -25.94 -13.26 -14.71
CA THR A 115 -25.45 -14.44 -13.98
C THR A 115 -26.61 -15.15 -13.28
N LYS A 116 -27.48 -14.43 -12.55
CA LYS A 116 -28.70 -14.99 -11.94
C LYS A 116 -29.58 -15.70 -12.97
N ALA A 117 -29.86 -15.05 -14.11
CA ALA A 117 -30.72 -15.59 -15.16
C ALA A 117 -30.12 -16.83 -15.84
N ILE A 118 -28.79 -16.90 -16.00
CA ILE A 118 -28.10 -18.07 -16.55
C ILE A 118 -28.04 -19.21 -15.53
N CYS A 119 -27.65 -18.93 -14.28
CA CYS A 119 -27.60 -19.90 -13.18
C CYS A 119 -28.96 -20.57 -12.94
N ALA A 120 -30.05 -19.80 -12.91
CA ALA A 120 -31.40 -20.33 -12.76
C ALA A 120 -31.81 -21.27 -13.92
N ARG A 121 -31.36 -20.99 -15.16
CA ARG A 121 -31.63 -21.85 -16.33
C ARG A 121 -30.83 -23.15 -16.36
N ILE A 122 -29.74 -23.25 -15.58
CA ILE A 122 -28.92 -24.46 -15.46
C ILE A 122 -29.06 -25.18 -14.10
N GLY A 123 -29.88 -24.67 -13.19
CA GLY A 123 -30.13 -25.27 -11.88
C GLY A 123 -29.08 -24.98 -10.80
N LEU A 124 -28.25 -23.93 -10.95
CA LEU A 124 -27.37 -23.48 -9.86
C LEU A 124 -28.14 -22.61 -8.86
N THR A 125 -28.10 -22.99 -7.59
CA THR A 125 -28.86 -22.36 -6.49
C THR A 125 -28.25 -21.05 -5.97
N ASN A 126 -26.93 -20.88 -6.10
CA ASN A 126 -26.16 -19.81 -5.47
C ASN A 126 -25.53 -18.88 -6.54
N PRO A 127 -26.33 -18.12 -7.33
CA PRO A 127 -25.82 -17.33 -8.46
C PRO A 127 -24.77 -16.28 -8.04
N GLU A 128 -24.84 -15.77 -6.82
CA GLU A 128 -23.90 -14.82 -6.21
C GLU A 128 -22.47 -15.35 -6.03
N GLU A 129 -22.26 -16.67 -6.02
CA GLU A 129 -20.91 -17.25 -6.00
C GLU A 129 -20.23 -17.27 -7.38
N PHE A 130 -20.97 -17.03 -8.48
CA PHE A 130 -20.47 -17.16 -9.86
C PHE A 130 -20.28 -15.82 -10.57
N SER A 131 -19.44 -15.83 -11.62
CA SER A 131 -19.27 -14.70 -12.54
C SER A 131 -18.66 -15.18 -13.87
N PHE A 132 -18.46 -14.25 -14.79
CA PHE A 132 -17.89 -14.54 -16.12
C PHE A 132 -16.44 -14.05 -16.24
N THR A 133 -15.62 -14.84 -16.93
CA THR A 133 -14.30 -14.43 -17.41
C THR A 133 -14.25 -14.45 -18.94
N THR A 134 -13.49 -13.52 -19.54
CA THR A 134 -13.11 -13.60 -20.96
C THR A 134 -11.90 -14.52 -21.13
N GLU A 135 -11.79 -15.16 -22.29
CA GLU A 135 -10.52 -15.77 -22.73
C GLU A 135 -9.74 -14.74 -23.56
N GLU A 136 -8.43 -14.62 -23.32
CA GLU A 136 -7.54 -13.93 -24.25
C GLU A 136 -7.10 -14.92 -25.35
N GLU A 137 -7.14 -14.48 -26.61
CA GLU A 137 -6.36 -15.15 -27.65
C GLU A 137 -4.88 -14.83 -27.41
N THR A 138 -4.08 -15.84 -27.05
CA THR A 138 -2.67 -15.65 -26.72
C THR A 138 -1.86 -15.25 -27.95
N SER A 139 -1.74 -13.94 -28.20
CA SER A 139 -1.04 -13.39 -29.35
C SER A 139 0.49 -13.53 -29.19
N ASP A 140 1.07 -14.53 -29.85
CA ASP A 140 2.52 -14.75 -29.90
C ASP A 140 3.24 -13.53 -30.52
N GLN A 141 3.91 -12.71 -29.70
CA GLN A 141 4.84 -11.68 -30.18
C GLN A 141 6.23 -11.86 -29.59
N THR A 142 7.18 -12.21 -30.46
CA THR A 142 8.56 -12.50 -30.07
C THR A 142 9.43 -11.24 -29.99
N VAL A 143 10.03 -10.97 -28.83
CA VAL A 143 11.12 -9.98 -28.70
C VAL A 143 12.45 -10.69 -28.40
N ARG A 144 13.54 -10.24 -29.04
CA ARG A 144 14.89 -10.83 -28.92
C ARG A 144 15.92 -9.80 -28.42
N ARG A 145 16.93 -10.31 -27.69
CA ARG A 145 18.05 -9.59 -27.03
C ARG A 145 17.59 -8.80 -25.78
N HIS A 146 18.42 -8.59 -24.76
CA HIS A 146 19.88 -8.77 -24.66
C HIS A 146 20.31 -9.88 -23.68
N GLN A 147 21.52 -10.43 -23.85
CA GLN A 147 22.18 -11.30 -22.86
C GLN A 147 22.80 -10.41 -21.76
N GLN A 148 22.76 -10.70 -20.46
CA GLN A 148 23.20 -11.95 -19.84
C GLN A 148 22.38 -12.38 -18.60
N TYR A 149 21.41 -11.58 -18.15
CA TYR A 149 20.56 -11.89 -16.97
C TYR A 149 19.53 -13.03 -17.18
N VAL A 150 19.25 -13.38 -18.44
CA VAL A 150 18.06 -14.14 -18.86
C VAL A 150 17.94 -15.55 -18.26
N ARG A 151 19.03 -16.24 -17.88
CA ARG A 151 18.95 -17.66 -17.47
C ARG A 151 18.14 -17.91 -16.20
N ASP A 152 18.32 -17.10 -15.16
CA ASP A 152 17.65 -17.32 -13.86
C ASP A 152 16.30 -16.60 -13.74
N GLN A 153 15.99 -15.70 -14.68
CA GLN A 153 14.65 -15.19 -14.94
C GLN A 153 13.84 -16.21 -15.75
N LYS A 154 14.38 -16.72 -16.87
CA LYS A 154 13.68 -17.72 -17.70
C LYS A 154 13.44 -19.04 -16.96
N LYS A 155 14.32 -19.42 -16.02
CA LYS A 155 14.03 -20.50 -15.06
C LYS A 155 12.86 -20.17 -14.13
N LEU A 156 12.77 -18.93 -13.63
CA LEU A 156 11.69 -18.48 -12.75
C LEU A 156 10.35 -18.45 -13.48
N GLU A 157 10.30 -17.92 -14.71
CA GLU A 157 9.15 -17.99 -15.63
C GLU A 157 8.74 -19.44 -15.92
N THR A 158 9.72 -20.33 -16.17
CA THR A 158 9.52 -21.78 -16.36
C THR A 158 9.16 -22.52 -15.06
N LEU A 159 9.11 -21.83 -13.92
CA LEU A 159 8.61 -22.35 -12.64
C LEU A 159 7.24 -21.76 -12.32
N LYS A 160 7.00 -20.47 -12.59
CA LYS A 160 5.68 -19.83 -12.52
C LYS A 160 4.67 -20.53 -13.44
N LYS A 161 5.04 -20.83 -14.70
CA LYS A 161 4.26 -21.71 -15.62
C LYS A 161 4.21 -23.20 -15.22
N LYS A 162 4.48 -23.54 -13.96
CA LYS A 162 4.26 -24.85 -13.32
C LYS A 162 3.58 -24.75 -11.94
N LEU A 163 3.34 -23.54 -11.44
CA LEU A 163 2.86 -23.21 -10.09
C LEU A 163 1.68 -22.24 -10.18
N HIS A 164 0.85 -22.37 -11.21
CA HIS A 164 -0.16 -21.40 -11.67
C HIS A 164 -0.79 -20.59 -10.54
N THR A 165 -0.36 -19.34 -10.43
CA THR A 165 -0.91 -18.34 -9.52
C THR A 165 -2.15 -17.74 -10.16
N ASP A 166 -3.18 -17.43 -9.36
CA ASP A 166 -4.58 -17.19 -9.81
C ASP A 166 -4.82 -15.85 -10.53
N ASP A 167 -3.78 -15.27 -11.13
CA ASP A 167 -3.72 -13.90 -11.67
C ASP A 167 -4.03 -13.80 -13.19
N GLU A 168 -4.23 -14.93 -13.91
CA GLU A 168 -4.47 -14.95 -15.37
C GLU A 168 -5.96 -14.94 -15.79
N LEU A 169 -6.89 -14.56 -14.89
CA LEU A 169 -8.34 -14.54 -15.16
C LEU A 169 -8.93 -13.11 -15.28
N ASN A 170 -9.19 -12.68 -16.52
CA ASN A 170 -9.93 -11.45 -16.83
C ASN A 170 -11.42 -11.57 -16.46
N TRP A 171 -11.74 -11.29 -15.20
CA TRP A 171 -13.11 -11.24 -14.67
C TRP A 171 -13.87 -10.02 -15.17
N LEU A 172 -15.14 -10.20 -15.54
CA LEU A 172 -16.03 -9.07 -15.81
C LEU A 172 -16.39 -8.30 -14.52
N ASN A 173 -16.64 -7.01 -14.70
CA ASN A 173 -17.23 -6.12 -13.70
C ASN A 173 -18.72 -6.52 -13.51
N PRO A 174 -19.18 -6.74 -12.27
CA PRO A 174 -20.53 -7.21 -11.96
C PRO A 174 -21.63 -6.20 -12.28
N ASP A 175 -21.36 -4.91 -12.06
CA ASP A 175 -22.37 -3.85 -12.03
C ASP A 175 -22.66 -3.24 -13.42
N LYS A 176 -21.77 -3.51 -14.39
CA LYS A 176 -21.88 -3.06 -15.78
C LYS A 176 -22.56 -4.10 -16.68
N SER A 177 -23.16 -3.63 -17.77
CA SER A 177 -23.60 -4.49 -18.88
C SER A 177 -22.42 -5.14 -19.60
N LEU A 178 -22.71 -6.12 -20.47
CA LEU A 178 -21.72 -6.69 -21.39
C LEU A 178 -21.22 -5.67 -22.43
N ARG A 179 -22.08 -4.72 -22.81
CA ARG A 179 -21.79 -3.70 -23.83
C ARG A 179 -20.74 -2.69 -23.37
N GLU A 180 -20.91 -2.16 -22.16
CA GLU A 180 -19.98 -1.20 -21.53
C GLU A 180 -18.60 -1.80 -21.19
N GLN A 181 -18.43 -3.11 -21.41
CA GLN A 181 -17.21 -3.88 -21.20
C GLN A 181 -16.61 -4.40 -22.51
N GLY A 182 -17.11 -3.95 -23.67
CA GLY A 182 -16.59 -4.32 -24.99
C GLY A 182 -16.95 -5.74 -25.46
N ILE A 183 -17.82 -6.46 -24.75
CA ILE A 183 -18.10 -7.87 -25.05
C ILE A 183 -19.04 -7.98 -26.27
N THR A 184 -18.47 -8.43 -27.39
CA THR A 184 -19.15 -8.64 -28.67
C THR A 184 -20.06 -9.89 -28.65
N GLU A 185 -20.98 -10.00 -29.62
CA GLU A 185 -21.90 -11.15 -29.73
C GLU A 185 -21.21 -12.46 -30.16
N THR A 186 -19.99 -12.38 -30.71
CA THR A 186 -19.17 -13.53 -31.09
C THR A 186 -18.32 -14.11 -29.95
N ALA A 187 -18.07 -13.32 -28.90
CA ALA A 187 -17.24 -13.67 -27.76
C ALA A 187 -17.76 -14.89 -26.99
N ILE A 188 -16.83 -15.66 -26.42
CA ILE A 188 -17.14 -16.77 -25.52
C ILE A 188 -16.79 -16.33 -24.10
N LEU A 189 -17.77 -16.31 -23.20
CA LEU A 189 -17.54 -16.10 -21.77
C LEU A 189 -17.49 -17.44 -21.05
N THR A 190 -16.56 -17.60 -20.10
CA THR A 190 -16.51 -18.79 -19.25
C THR A 190 -17.15 -18.49 -17.91
N LEU A 191 -18.15 -19.28 -17.52
CA LEU A 191 -18.77 -19.21 -16.20
C LEU A 191 -17.83 -19.87 -15.17
N ARG A 192 -17.40 -19.12 -14.15
CA ARG A 192 -16.51 -19.61 -13.07
C ARG A 192 -17.07 -19.22 -11.70
N LYS A 193 -16.76 -20.00 -10.66
CA LYS A 193 -17.01 -19.61 -9.25
C LYS A 193 -15.99 -18.52 -8.89
N LYS A 194 -16.47 -17.34 -8.50
CA LYS A 194 -15.68 -16.14 -8.16
C LYS A 194 -15.55 -15.94 -6.65
N PHE A 195 -16.55 -16.36 -5.89
CA PHE A 195 -16.59 -16.20 -4.43
C PHE A 195 -16.89 -17.52 -3.74
N PHE A 196 -16.28 -17.74 -2.57
CA PHE A 196 -16.42 -18.95 -1.75
C PHE A 196 -17.00 -18.56 -0.39
N PHE A 197 -18.31 -18.30 -0.35
CA PHE A 197 -19.03 -17.84 0.84
C PHE A 197 -19.86 -18.97 1.48
N SER A 198 -20.53 -19.79 0.67
CA SER A 198 -21.42 -20.88 1.14
C SER A 198 -20.66 -22.13 1.61
N ASP A 199 -19.33 -22.09 1.52
CA ASP A 199 -18.40 -23.21 1.64
C ASP A 199 -18.52 -24.03 2.96
N GLN A 200 -19.09 -23.49 4.05
CA GLN A 200 -19.09 -24.18 5.36
C GLN A 200 -19.78 -25.55 5.34
N ASN A 201 -20.87 -25.72 4.58
CA ASN A 201 -21.59 -26.99 4.48
C ASN A 201 -21.56 -27.53 3.04
N VAL A 202 -20.73 -28.55 2.80
CA VAL A 202 -20.82 -29.37 1.58
C VAL A 202 -21.99 -30.32 1.76
N ASP A 203 -23.13 -30.09 1.10
CA ASP A 203 -24.21 -31.05 1.17
C ASP A 203 -23.86 -32.31 0.37
N ARG A 204 -24.02 -33.47 1.01
CA ARG A 204 -23.84 -34.78 0.38
C ARG A 204 -25.09 -35.19 -0.43
N ASN A 205 -26.23 -34.53 -0.21
CA ASN A 205 -27.50 -34.82 -0.85
C ASN A 205 -27.67 -34.15 -2.24
N ASP A 206 -26.85 -33.14 -2.58
CA ASP A 206 -26.78 -32.58 -3.94
C ASP A 206 -25.58 -33.21 -4.71
N PRO A 207 -25.80 -34.22 -5.57
CA PRO A 207 -24.73 -34.84 -6.34
C PRO A 207 -24.20 -33.93 -7.46
N ILE A 208 -24.92 -32.88 -7.87
CA ILE A 208 -24.52 -31.94 -8.92
C ILE A 208 -23.55 -30.90 -8.36
N GLN A 209 -23.92 -30.24 -7.25
CA GLN A 209 -23.03 -29.32 -6.53
C GLN A 209 -21.78 -30.05 -6.04
N LEU A 210 -21.93 -31.27 -5.50
CA LEU A 210 -20.80 -32.10 -5.06
C LEU A 210 -19.88 -32.48 -6.22
N ASN A 211 -20.42 -32.83 -7.40
CA ASN A 211 -19.61 -33.14 -8.57
C ASN A 211 -18.87 -31.90 -9.11
N LEU A 212 -19.53 -30.74 -9.13
CA LEU A 212 -18.95 -29.47 -9.53
C LEU A 212 -17.77 -29.07 -8.63
N LEU A 213 -17.98 -29.08 -7.31
CA LEU A 213 -16.94 -28.72 -6.33
C LEU A 213 -15.79 -29.73 -6.36
N TYR A 214 -16.07 -31.01 -6.59
CA TYR A 214 -15.04 -32.04 -6.82
C TYR A 214 -14.19 -31.74 -8.05
N VAL A 215 -14.80 -31.38 -9.19
CA VAL A 215 -14.05 -31.03 -10.42
C VAL A 215 -13.16 -29.81 -10.19
N GLN A 216 -13.69 -28.75 -9.56
CA GLN A 216 -12.90 -27.55 -9.22
C GLN A 216 -11.73 -27.87 -8.28
N SER A 217 -11.97 -28.65 -7.21
CA SER A 217 -10.91 -29.10 -6.30
C SER A 217 -9.90 -30.02 -6.98
N ARG A 218 -10.31 -30.86 -7.93
CA ARG A 218 -9.40 -31.72 -8.71
C ARG A 218 -8.46 -30.87 -9.56
N ASP A 219 -9.01 -29.94 -10.32
CA ASP A 219 -8.25 -29.18 -11.31
C ASP A 219 -7.29 -28.21 -10.61
N ALA A 220 -7.72 -27.52 -9.54
CA ALA A 220 -6.83 -26.68 -8.72
C ALA A 220 -5.62 -27.44 -8.13
N ILE A 221 -5.80 -28.72 -7.76
CA ILE A 221 -4.70 -29.59 -7.28
C ILE A 221 -3.78 -30.01 -8.45
N VAL A 222 -4.34 -30.52 -9.55
CA VAL A 222 -3.55 -31.06 -10.69
C VAL A 222 -2.82 -29.97 -11.46
N GLU A 223 -3.41 -28.78 -11.60
CA GLU A 223 -2.78 -27.61 -12.23
C GLU A 223 -1.74 -26.94 -11.32
N GLY A 224 -1.82 -27.15 -10.01
CA GLY A 224 -0.87 -26.66 -9.00
C GLY A 224 -1.27 -25.36 -8.30
N ALA A 225 -2.46 -24.82 -8.59
CA ALA A 225 -3.02 -23.64 -7.93
C ALA A 225 -3.33 -23.86 -6.43
N HIS A 226 -3.46 -25.11 -5.99
CA HIS A 226 -3.45 -25.51 -4.59
C HIS A 226 -2.23 -26.42 -4.32
N PRO A 227 -1.07 -25.85 -3.92
CA PRO A 227 0.11 -26.62 -3.60
C PRO A 227 -0.15 -27.59 -2.45
N CYS A 228 0.00 -28.89 -2.69
CA CYS A 228 -0.13 -29.95 -1.68
C CYS A 228 1.16 -30.75 -1.59
N THR A 229 1.41 -31.38 -0.44
CA THR A 229 2.54 -32.31 -0.24
C THR A 229 2.41 -33.54 -1.17
N ARG A 230 3.49 -34.30 -1.32
CA ARG A 230 3.48 -35.56 -2.09
C ARG A 230 2.51 -36.57 -1.49
N GLU A 231 2.43 -36.63 -0.16
CA GLU A 231 1.60 -37.56 0.60
C GLU A 231 0.11 -37.21 0.50
N GLU A 232 -0.24 -35.92 0.39
CA GLU A 232 -1.59 -35.45 0.06
C GLU A 232 -1.92 -35.71 -1.43
N ALA A 233 -0.99 -35.43 -2.35
CA ALA A 233 -1.16 -35.70 -3.79
C ALA A 233 -1.43 -37.18 -4.09
N LEU A 234 -0.81 -38.11 -3.35
CA LEU A 234 -1.09 -39.54 -3.42
C LEU A 234 -2.51 -39.90 -2.96
N GLN A 235 -3.02 -39.23 -1.92
CA GLN A 235 -4.39 -39.43 -1.44
C GLN A 235 -5.43 -38.87 -2.41
N PHE A 236 -5.19 -37.67 -2.98
CA PHE A 236 -6.01 -37.10 -4.04
C PHE A 236 -6.08 -38.02 -5.27
N ALA A 237 -4.92 -38.48 -5.77
CA ALA A 237 -4.85 -39.40 -6.89
C ALA A 237 -5.60 -40.72 -6.62
N ALA A 238 -5.51 -41.25 -5.40
CA ALA A 238 -6.23 -42.46 -4.99
C ALA A 238 -7.75 -42.26 -4.88
N LEU A 239 -8.20 -41.13 -4.35
CA LEU A 239 -9.61 -40.75 -4.33
C LEU A 239 -10.16 -40.55 -5.76
N GLN A 240 -9.38 -39.94 -6.65
CA GLN A 240 -9.70 -39.82 -8.06
C GLN A 240 -9.75 -41.18 -8.78
N CYS A 241 -8.88 -42.14 -8.42
CA CYS A 241 -8.98 -43.53 -8.89
C CYS A 241 -10.27 -44.22 -8.41
N GLN A 242 -10.68 -43.98 -7.16
CA GLN A 242 -11.93 -44.52 -6.61
C GLN A 242 -13.16 -43.89 -7.28
N VAL A 243 -13.09 -42.61 -7.70
CA VAL A 243 -14.14 -41.95 -8.49
C VAL A 243 -14.19 -42.47 -9.93
N ALA A 244 -13.05 -42.59 -10.62
CA ALA A 244 -12.99 -42.94 -12.04
C ALA A 244 -13.17 -44.45 -12.32
N TYR A 245 -12.71 -45.33 -11.41
CA TYR A 245 -12.63 -46.77 -11.64
C TYR A 245 -13.28 -47.62 -10.55
N GLY A 246 -13.81 -46.99 -9.48
CA GLY A 246 -14.33 -47.70 -8.32
C GLY A 246 -13.26 -48.45 -7.54
N ASN A 247 -13.64 -49.57 -6.92
CA ASN A 247 -12.76 -50.37 -6.06
C ASN A 247 -11.47 -50.83 -6.76
N HIS A 248 -10.35 -50.75 -6.03
CA HIS A 248 -9.06 -51.23 -6.52
C HIS A 248 -9.07 -52.72 -6.90
N SER A 249 -8.49 -53.05 -8.06
CA SER A 249 -8.35 -54.43 -8.56
C SER A 249 -6.96 -54.67 -9.15
N GLU A 250 -6.13 -55.48 -8.47
CA GLU A 250 -4.75 -55.80 -8.87
C GLU A 250 -4.65 -56.45 -10.27
N ALA A 251 -5.74 -57.06 -10.76
CA ALA A 251 -5.81 -57.65 -12.09
C ALA A 251 -5.85 -56.59 -13.21
N LYS A 252 -6.49 -55.44 -12.95
CA LYS A 252 -6.67 -54.32 -13.89
C LYS A 252 -5.66 -53.18 -13.66
N HIS A 253 -5.53 -52.74 -12.41
CA HIS A 253 -4.77 -51.56 -12.01
C HIS A 253 -3.28 -51.92 -11.86
N LYS A 254 -2.63 -52.07 -13.01
CA LYS A 254 -1.21 -52.41 -13.15
C LYS A 254 -0.41 -51.18 -13.58
N GLN A 255 0.92 -51.26 -13.45
CA GLN A 255 1.80 -50.16 -13.83
C GLN A 255 1.65 -49.81 -15.32
N GLY A 256 1.46 -48.54 -15.63
CA GLY A 256 1.15 -48.03 -16.97
C GLY A 256 -0.35 -47.96 -17.31
N PHE A 257 -1.25 -48.17 -16.34
CA PHE A 257 -2.70 -48.03 -16.55
C PHE A 257 -3.20 -46.59 -16.35
N LEU A 258 -2.60 -45.83 -15.43
CA LEU A 258 -2.99 -44.43 -15.16
C LEU A 258 -2.21 -43.44 -16.04
N ASN A 259 -2.92 -42.51 -16.69
CA ASN A 259 -2.29 -41.30 -17.21
C ASN A 259 -1.95 -40.35 -16.05
N LEU A 260 -0.75 -40.46 -15.50
CA LEU A 260 -0.31 -39.72 -14.31
C LEU A 260 -0.45 -38.19 -14.44
N THR A 261 -0.49 -37.63 -15.65
CA THR A 261 -0.67 -36.17 -15.86
C THR A 261 -2.07 -35.65 -15.55
N GLU A 262 -3.07 -36.52 -15.48
CA GLU A 262 -4.46 -36.17 -15.11
C GLU A 262 -4.74 -36.37 -13.61
N PHE A 263 -3.84 -37.05 -12.88
CA PHE A 263 -4.05 -37.50 -11.49
C PHE A 263 -3.06 -36.87 -10.50
N LEU A 264 -2.02 -36.16 -10.96
CA LEU A 264 -0.97 -35.59 -10.11
C LEU A 264 -0.51 -34.21 -10.62
N PRO A 265 -0.11 -33.30 -9.70
CA PRO A 265 0.67 -32.12 -10.04
C PRO A 265 1.88 -32.45 -10.93
N ARG A 266 2.15 -31.59 -11.92
CA ARG A 266 3.21 -31.79 -12.95
C ARG A 266 4.62 -32.04 -12.38
N GLU A 267 4.88 -31.65 -11.13
CA GLU A 267 6.10 -31.94 -10.38
C GLU A 267 6.22 -33.41 -9.93
N TYR A 268 5.13 -34.03 -9.47
CA TYR A 268 5.13 -35.39 -8.92
C TYR A 268 5.02 -36.49 -9.97
N VAL A 269 4.53 -36.18 -11.18
CA VAL A 269 4.48 -37.10 -12.34
C VAL A 269 5.84 -37.78 -12.63
N LYS A 270 6.96 -37.10 -12.31
CA LYS A 270 8.32 -37.59 -12.60
C LYS A 270 8.91 -38.48 -11.50
N VAL A 271 8.21 -38.69 -10.39
CA VAL A 271 8.69 -39.51 -9.27
C VAL A 271 8.62 -41.00 -9.64
N LYS A 272 9.76 -41.69 -9.65
CA LYS A 272 9.83 -43.12 -10.00
C LYS A 272 8.95 -43.96 -9.08
N GLY A 273 8.04 -44.73 -9.67
CA GLY A 273 7.14 -45.64 -8.96
C GLY A 273 5.93 -44.97 -8.29
N ILE A 274 5.65 -43.68 -8.54
CA ILE A 274 4.54 -42.95 -7.90
C ILE A 274 3.17 -43.68 -8.06
N GLU A 275 2.92 -44.27 -9.22
CA GLU A 275 1.72 -45.07 -9.52
C GLU A 275 1.50 -46.23 -8.54
N LYS A 276 2.57 -46.93 -8.12
CA LYS A 276 2.47 -48.01 -7.12
C LYS A 276 2.05 -47.51 -5.75
N PHE A 277 2.45 -46.28 -5.38
CA PHE A 277 2.01 -45.66 -4.14
C PHE A 277 0.55 -45.20 -4.23
N ILE A 278 0.10 -44.68 -5.38
CA ILE A 278 -1.32 -44.37 -5.64
C ILE A 278 -2.18 -45.63 -5.43
N TYR A 279 -1.78 -46.77 -6.01
CA TYR A 279 -2.49 -48.05 -5.81
C TYR A 279 -2.47 -48.53 -4.36
N GLY A 280 -1.39 -48.27 -3.61
CA GLY A 280 -1.30 -48.55 -2.18
C GLY A 280 -2.32 -47.78 -1.34
N GLU A 281 -2.58 -46.52 -1.67
CA GLU A 281 -3.64 -45.72 -1.05
C GLU A 281 -5.04 -46.10 -1.58
N HIS A 282 -5.19 -46.33 -2.88
CA HIS A 282 -6.47 -46.73 -3.52
C HIS A 282 -7.03 -48.02 -2.91
N ARG A 283 -6.16 -48.99 -2.58
CA ARG A 283 -6.54 -50.22 -1.87
C ARG A 283 -7.22 -49.96 -0.51
N LYS A 284 -6.88 -48.86 0.19
CA LYS A 284 -7.49 -48.49 1.48
C LYS A 284 -8.90 -47.93 1.34
N LEU A 285 -9.29 -47.50 0.15
CA LEU A 285 -10.61 -46.89 -0.14
C LEU A 285 -11.67 -47.94 -0.53
N HIS A 286 -11.42 -49.22 -0.26
CA HIS A 286 -12.30 -50.32 -0.62
C HIS A 286 -13.72 -50.16 -0.06
N ASN A 287 -14.72 -50.37 -0.92
CA ASN A 287 -16.16 -50.17 -0.70
C ASN A 287 -16.59 -48.71 -0.42
N MET A 288 -15.73 -47.74 -0.70
CA MET A 288 -16.14 -46.33 -0.76
C MET A 288 -16.88 -46.05 -2.07
N SER A 289 -18.15 -45.68 -2.00
CA SER A 289 -18.93 -45.24 -3.17
C SER A 289 -18.35 -43.97 -3.78
N GLU A 290 -18.47 -43.79 -5.10
CA GLU A 290 -18.04 -42.61 -5.86
C GLU A 290 -18.38 -41.28 -5.18
N LEU A 291 -19.65 -41.12 -4.77
CA LEU A 291 -20.17 -39.94 -4.08
C LEU A 291 -19.48 -39.67 -2.70
N ASN A 292 -19.04 -40.72 -2.00
CA ASN A 292 -18.23 -40.57 -0.77
C ASN A 292 -16.77 -40.24 -1.10
N ALA A 293 -16.22 -40.74 -2.21
CA ALA A 293 -14.87 -40.39 -2.66
C ALA A 293 -14.79 -38.93 -3.12
N LYS A 294 -15.80 -38.42 -3.85
CA LYS A 294 -15.95 -36.99 -4.19
C LYS A 294 -16.04 -36.12 -2.94
N PHE A 295 -16.91 -36.47 -2.00
CA PHE A 295 -17.05 -35.78 -0.71
C PHE A 295 -15.74 -35.74 0.08
N ARG A 296 -15.04 -36.88 0.22
CA ARG A 296 -13.73 -36.93 0.89
C ARG A 296 -12.62 -36.18 0.16
N TYR A 297 -12.64 -36.13 -1.18
CA TYR A 297 -11.69 -35.32 -1.95
C TYR A 297 -11.85 -33.84 -1.61
N ILE A 298 -13.09 -33.34 -1.56
CA ILE A 298 -13.40 -31.95 -1.19
C ILE A 298 -13.00 -31.68 0.26
N GLN A 299 -13.34 -32.58 1.21
CA GLN A 299 -12.93 -32.44 2.61
C GLN A 299 -11.40 -32.39 2.75
N LEU A 300 -10.66 -33.26 2.06
CA LEU A 300 -9.20 -33.28 2.08
C LEU A 300 -8.64 -31.97 1.50
N CYS A 301 -9.13 -31.54 0.33
CA CYS A 301 -8.73 -30.30 -0.35
C CYS A 301 -8.91 -29.07 0.55
N ARG A 302 -9.99 -29.04 1.35
CA ARG A 302 -10.33 -27.93 2.23
C ARG A 302 -9.72 -28.02 3.62
N SER A 303 -9.18 -29.18 3.99
CA SER A 303 -8.32 -29.38 5.17
C SER A 303 -6.85 -29.00 4.94
N LEU A 304 -6.45 -28.77 3.68
CA LEU A 304 -5.10 -28.31 3.35
C LEU A 304 -4.83 -26.95 3.98
N ARG A 305 -3.67 -26.81 4.62
CA ARG A 305 -3.14 -25.50 5.09
C ARG A 305 -2.77 -24.54 3.96
N THR A 306 -3.03 -24.94 2.72
CA THR A 306 -2.80 -24.20 1.48
C THR A 306 -4.12 -23.88 0.73
N TYR A 307 -5.28 -24.29 1.26
CA TYR A 307 -6.59 -23.93 0.72
C TYR A 307 -6.90 -22.44 0.97
N GLY A 308 -7.39 -21.73 -0.05
CA GLY A 308 -7.69 -20.30 0.05
C GLY A 308 -6.46 -19.41 0.27
N VAL A 309 -5.26 -19.89 -0.10
CA VAL A 309 -3.99 -19.17 0.04
C VAL A 309 -3.46 -18.76 -1.34
N THR A 310 -3.29 -17.46 -1.58
CA THR A 310 -2.64 -16.97 -2.80
C THR A 310 -1.13 -17.13 -2.66
N PHE A 311 -0.49 -17.93 -3.50
CA PHE A 311 0.95 -18.18 -3.46
C PHE A 311 1.72 -17.32 -4.46
N PHE A 312 2.91 -16.87 -4.05
CA PHE A 312 3.89 -16.22 -4.92
C PHE A 312 5.23 -16.93 -4.84
N LEU A 313 5.87 -17.17 -5.99
CA LEU A 313 7.18 -17.80 -6.04
C LEU A 313 8.30 -16.76 -5.89
N VAL A 314 8.93 -16.75 -4.72
CA VAL A 314 9.97 -15.78 -4.33
C VAL A 314 11.32 -16.46 -4.14
N LYS A 315 12.41 -15.68 -4.10
CA LYS A 315 13.77 -16.16 -3.82
C LYS A 315 14.28 -15.58 -2.50
N GLU A 316 14.42 -16.43 -1.48
CA GLU A 316 14.90 -16.09 -0.14
C GLU A 316 16.45 -16.13 -0.11
N LYS A 317 17.10 -15.11 0.49
CA LYS A 317 18.56 -15.11 0.70
C LYS A 317 18.90 -15.78 2.03
N MET A 318 19.68 -16.86 1.99
CA MET A 318 20.05 -17.60 3.20
C MET A 318 20.98 -16.78 4.11
N ARG A 319 20.71 -16.76 5.42
CA ARG A 319 21.63 -16.16 6.42
C ARG A 319 22.99 -16.86 6.35
N GLY A 320 24.07 -16.08 6.35
CA GLY A 320 25.44 -16.59 6.31
C GLY A 320 25.90 -17.23 4.98
N ARG A 321 25.08 -17.26 3.91
CA ARG A 321 25.48 -17.79 2.60
C ARG A 321 24.95 -16.93 1.47
N ASN A 322 25.78 -16.55 0.50
CA ASN A 322 25.34 -15.77 -0.67
C ASN A 322 24.63 -16.65 -1.73
N LYS A 323 23.68 -17.48 -1.28
CA LYS A 323 22.84 -18.36 -2.10
C LYS A 323 21.37 -17.95 -1.95
N LEU A 324 20.70 -17.78 -3.08
CA LEU A 324 19.25 -17.65 -3.17
C LEU A 324 18.60 -19.05 -3.19
N VAL A 325 17.48 -19.20 -2.49
CA VAL A 325 16.69 -20.43 -2.41
C VAL A 325 15.24 -20.11 -2.83
N PRO A 326 14.64 -20.87 -3.78
CA PRO A 326 13.23 -20.68 -4.13
C PRO A 326 12.33 -21.02 -2.93
N ARG A 327 11.25 -20.25 -2.79
CA ARG A 327 10.32 -20.33 -1.67
C ARG A 327 8.93 -19.92 -2.14
N LEU A 328 7.90 -20.54 -1.59
CA LEU A 328 6.52 -20.09 -1.79
C LEU A 328 6.13 -19.15 -0.64
N LEU A 329 5.65 -17.96 -1.00
CA LEU A 329 5.08 -16.99 -0.08
C LEU A 329 3.56 -17.03 -0.25
N GLY A 330 2.87 -17.70 0.66
CA GLY A 330 1.41 -17.74 0.72
C GLY A 330 0.87 -16.52 1.46
N ILE A 331 -0.25 -15.98 0.99
CA ILE A 331 -0.93 -14.82 1.58
C ILE A 331 -2.42 -15.15 1.71
N THR A 332 -2.99 -14.85 2.87
CA THR A 332 -4.40 -15.06 3.22
C THR A 332 -4.96 -13.82 3.89
N ARG A 333 -6.28 -13.76 4.03
CA ARG A 333 -6.99 -12.75 4.84
C ARG A 333 -6.59 -12.70 6.33
N GLU A 334 -5.88 -13.71 6.85
CA GLU A 334 -5.55 -13.84 8.28
C GLU A 334 -4.04 -13.90 8.56
N SER A 335 -3.23 -14.35 7.59
CA SER A 335 -1.81 -14.63 7.77
C SER A 335 -1.00 -14.64 6.47
N ILE A 336 0.31 -14.42 6.62
CA ILE A 336 1.33 -14.65 5.59
C ILE A 336 2.11 -15.92 5.97
N MET A 337 2.38 -16.76 4.98
CA MET A 337 2.95 -18.11 5.17
C MET A 337 4.19 -18.30 4.31
N ARG A 338 5.30 -18.74 4.90
CA ARG A 338 6.50 -19.17 4.18
C ARG A 338 6.49 -20.69 4.03
N VAL A 339 6.38 -21.16 2.79
CA VAL A 339 6.21 -22.59 2.44
C VAL A 339 7.39 -23.07 1.59
N ASP A 340 7.86 -24.30 1.81
CA ASP A 340 8.94 -24.88 1.01
C ASP A 340 8.50 -25.15 -0.43
N GLU A 341 9.38 -24.88 -1.40
CA GLU A 341 9.10 -25.11 -2.83
C GLU A 341 8.96 -26.62 -3.15
N ASN A 342 9.70 -27.48 -2.46
CA ASN A 342 9.84 -28.91 -2.82
C ASN A 342 8.99 -29.80 -1.92
N THR A 343 8.97 -29.58 -0.61
CA THR A 343 8.14 -30.39 0.30
C THR A 343 6.71 -29.87 0.45
N LYS A 344 6.45 -28.60 0.07
CA LYS A 344 5.19 -27.87 0.31
C LYS A 344 4.80 -27.73 1.79
N GLU A 345 5.76 -27.96 2.70
CA GLU A 345 5.55 -27.78 4.15
C GLU A 345 5.59 -26.30 4.56
N VAL A 346 4.77 -25.93 5.55
CA VAL A 346 4.74 -24.59 6.13
C VAL A 346 5.92 -24.40 7.09
N LEU A 347 6.90 -23.60 6.69
CA LEU A 347 8.16 -23.34 7.41
C LEU A 347 8.07 -22.18 8.40
N LYS A 348 7.10 -21.28 8.25
CA LYS A 348 6.69 -20.26 9.23
C LYS A 348 5.36 -19.64 8.80
N THR A 349 4.52 -19.29 9.77
CA THR A 349 3.34 -18.43 9.58
C THR A 349 3.52 -17.16 10.42
N TRP A 350 3.06 -16.03 9.89
CA TRP A 350 2.94 -14.75 10.60
C TRP A 350 1.49 -14.27 10.47
N PRO A 351 0.75 -14.01 11.56
CA PRO A 351 -0.57 -13.39 11.48
C PRO A 351 -0.48 -12.03 10.78
N LEU A 352 -1.46 -11.68 9.94
CA LEU A 352 -1.43 -10.46 9.14
C LEU A 352 -1.41 -9.20 10.03
N THR A 353 -2.00 -9.30 11.23
CA THR A 353 -1.94 -8.31 12.32
C THR A 353 -0.54 -8.03 12.86
N THR A 354 0.44 -8.90 12.64
CA THR A 354 1.85 -8.68 13.04
C THR A 354 2.67 -7.91 12.01
N VAL A 355 2.11 -7.63 10.82
CA VAL A 355 2.79 -6.86 9.78
C VAL A 355 2.65 -5.37 10.09
N ARG A 356 3.77 -4.71 10.43
CA ARG A 356 3.80 -3.27 10.75
C ARG A 356 3.83 -2.41 9.50
N ARG A 357 4.57 -2.86 8.48
CA ARG A 357 4.69 -2.23 7.15
C ARG A 357 5.35 -3.19 6.18
N TRP A 358 5.18 -2.93 4.90
CA TRP A 358 5.82 -3.65 3.81
C TRP A 358 6.37 -2.68 2.77
N ALA A 359 7.35 -3.14 1.98
CA ALA A 359 7.95 -2.37 0.92
C ALA A 359 8.07 -3.22 -0.35
N ALA A 360 7.49 -2.72 -1.44
CA ALA A 360 7.60 -3.28 -2.78
C ALA A 360 8.70 -2.56 -3.57
N SER A 361 9.40 -3.31 -4.42
CA SER A 361 10.32 -2.79 -5.43
C SER A 361 10.32 -3.73 -6.63
N PRO A 362 10.68 -3.30 -7.85
CA PRO A 362 10.51 -4.10 -9.07
C PRO A 362 11.21 -5.48 -9.11
N ASN A 363 12.15 -5.74 -8.17
CA ASN A 363 12.87 -7.01 -8.05
C ASN A 363 12.92 -7.56 -6.60
N SER A 364 12.22 -6.93 -5.65
CA SER A 364 12.25 -7.34 -4.24
C SER A 364 11.03 -6.90 -3.45
N PHE A 365 10.61 -7.75 -2.51
CA PHE A 365 9.56 -7.46 -1.55
C PHE A 365 10.09 -7.67 -0.12
N THR A 366 9.71 -6.79 0.80
CA THR A 366 10.19 -6.82 2.19
C THR A 366 9.06 -6.58 3.19
N LEU A 367 8.95 -7.46 4.19
CA LEU A 367 8.04 -7.32 5.33
C LEU A 367 8.82 -6.87 6.58
N ASP A 368 8.26 -5.89 7.28
CA ASP A 368 8.66 -5.50 8.63
C ASP A 368 7.55 -5.88 9.63
N PHE A 369 7.91 -6.72 10.60
CA PHE A 369 7.03 -7.14 11.69
C PHE A 369 7.24 -6.30 12.97
N GLY A 370 8.12 -5.28 12.91
CA GLY A 370 8.48 -4.46 14.05
C GLY A 370 8.96 -5.30 15.22
N ASP A 371 8.37 -5.04 16.39
CA ASP A 371 8.78 -5.62 17.66
C ASP A 371 8.47 -7.13 17.77
N TYR A 372 7.70 -7.70 16.82
CA TYR A 372 7.47 -9.16 16.69
C TYR A 372 8.61 -9.92 15.98
N SER A 373 9.63 -9.24 15.42
CA SER A 373 10.82 -9.90 14.84
C SER A 373 11.99 -8.94 14.70
N GLU A 374 13.15 -9.29 15.30
CA GLU A 374 14.44 -8.55 15.26
C GLU A 374 15.02 -8.27 13.84
N SER A 375 14.31 -8.66 12.78
CA SER A 375 14.80 -8.62 11.40
C SER A 375 13.68 -8.65 10.38
N PHE A 376 13.82 -7.82 9.35
CA PHE A 376 12.95 -7.80 8.18
C PHE A 376 13.01 -9.13 7.41
N TYR A 377 11.88 -9.55 6.85
CA TYR A 377 11.83 -10.68 5.90
C TYR A 377 11.85 -10.13 4.48
N SER A 378 13.00 -10.22 3.80
CA SER A 378 13.22 -9.69 2.46
C SER A 378 13.48 -10.81 1.46
N VAL A 379 12.80 -10.75 0.31
CA VAL A 379 12.85 -11.74 -0.76
C VAL A 379 12.95 -11.08 -2.14
N GLN A 380 13.59 -11.74 -3.09
CA GLN A 380 13.58 -11.29 -4.49
C GLN A 380 12.36 -11.85 -5.22
N THR A 381 11.61 -10.99 -5.89
CA THR A 381 10.40 -11.30 -6.67
C THR A 381 10.11 -10.18 -7.66
N THR A 382 9.42 -10.50 -8.76
CA THR A 382 8.91 -9.50 -9.72
C THR A 382 7.48 -9.07 -9.39
N GLU A 383 6.70 -9.86 -8.63
CA GLU A 383 5.34 -9.52 -8.19
C GLU A 383 5.31 -8.70 -6.88
N GLY A 384 6.36 -7.96 -6.54
CA GLY A 384 6.40 -7.19 -5.29
C GLY A 384 5.24 -6.20 -5.15
N GLU A 385 4.76 -5.67 -6.28
CA GLU A 385 3.61 -4.78 -6.34
C GLU A 385 2.27 -5.52 -6.19
N THR A 386 2.04 -6.63 -6.91
CA THR A 386 0.85 -7.49 -6.76
C THR A 386 0.69 -8.00 -5.32
N ILE A 387 1.80 -8.46 -4.73
CA ILE A 387 1.87 -8.88 -3.32
C ILE A 387 1.47 -7.73 -2.38
N SER A 388 1.95 -6.51 -2.64
CA SER A 388 1.62 -5.32 -1.86
C SER A 388 0.14 -4.93 -1.99
N GLN A 389 -0.43 -5.00 -3.20
CA GLN A 389 -1.85 -4.70 -3.45
C GLN A 389 -2.76 -5.73 -2.76
N LEU A 390 -2.42 -7.02 -2.81
CA LEU A 390 -3.17 -8.08 -2.14
C LEU A 390 -3.15 -7.92 -0.60
N ILE A 391 -1.99 -7.61 -0.02
CA ILE A 391 -1.85 -7.34 1.42
C ILE A 391 -2.65 -6.10 1.82
N ALA A 392 -2.60 -5.02 1.04
CA ALA A 392 -3.39 -3.82 1.27
C ALA A 392 -4.90 -4.14 1.25
N GLY A 393 -5.39 -4.82 0.21
CA GLY A 393 -6.80 -5.19 0.07
C GLY A 393 -7.32 -6.05 1.23
N TYR A 394 -6.54 -7.03 1.70
CA TYR A 394 -6.93 -7.81 2.89
C TYR A 394 -6.98 -6.96 4.16
N ILE A 395 -6.01 -6.05 4.37
CA ILE A 395 -5.99 -5.15 5.54
C ILE A 395 -7.17 -4.16 5.48
N ASP A 396 -7.45 -3.57 4.31
CA ASP A 396 -8.57 -2.67 4.12
C ASP A 396 -9.91 -3.36 4.40
N ILE A 397 -10.10 -4.61 3.97
CA ILE A 397 -11.31 -5.40 4.28
C ILE A 397 -11.43 -5.67 5.79
N ILE A 398 -10.33 -5.95 6.50
CA ILE A 398 -10.33 -6.12 7.96
C ILE A 398 -10.72 -4.80 8.66
N MET A 399 -10.17 -3.67 8.22
CA MET A 399 -10.46 -2.35 8.79
C MET A 399 -11.88 -1.87 8.47
N GLN A 400 -12.40 -2.18 7.28
CA GLN A 400 -13.80 -1.92 6.91
C GLN A 400 -14.77 -2.79 7.73
N LYS A 401 -14.46 -4.07 7.98
CA LYS A 401 -15.27 -4.92 8.85
C LYS A 401 -15.25 -4.52 10.33
N LYS A 402 -14.30 -3.70 10.77
CA LYS A 402 -14.34 -3.03 12.09
C LYS A 402 -15.18 -1.75 12.14
N LYS A 403 -15.72 -1.25 11.01
CA LYS A 403 -16.46 0.03 10.96
C LYS A 403 -17.99 -0.01 11.20
N PRO A 404 -18.70 -1.15 11.28
CA PRO A 404 -20.10 -1.18 11.70
C PRO A 404 -20.31 -1.96 13.02
N LEU A 405 -19.87 -1.39 14.16
CA LEU A 405 -20.36 -1.80 15.49
C LEU A 405 -20.32 -0.65 16.52
N HIS A 406 -20.44 0.60 16.06
CA HIS A 406 -20.47 1.79 16.91
C HIS A 406 -21.35 2.90 16.31
N LYS A 407 -22.65 2.61 16.18
CA LYS A 407 -23.70 3.62 16.09
C LYS A 407 -25.07 3.00 16.40
N GLU A 408 -25.79 3.64 17.33
CA GLU A 408 -27.25 3.57 17.52
C GLU A 408 -27.90 2.17 17.64
N ILE A 409 -27.84 1.62 18.86
CA ILE A 409 -29.00 0.96 19.48
C ILE A 409 -29.23 1.70 20.81
N GLU A 410 -30.46 2.17 21.03
CA GLU A 410 -30.93 2.63 22.35
C GLU A 410 -31.60 1.44 23.05
N ASP A 411 -31.21 1.19 24.29
CA ASP A 411 -31.89 0.48 25.38
C ASP A 411 -32.83 -0.71 25.06
N GLU A 412 -32.36 -1.96 25.27
CA GLU A 412 -32.73 -2.81 26.43
C GLU A 412 -32.07 -4.23 26.35
N ASP A 413 -31.99 -4.90 27.51
CA ASP A 413 -31.15 -6.08 27.83
C ASP A 413 -31.14 -7.29 26.86
N GLU A 414 -29.94 -7.66 26.36
CA GLU A 414 -29.50 -9.07 26.21
C GLU A 414 -27.95 -9.16 26.06
N GLU A 415 -27.26 -10.04 26.82
CA GLU A 415 -25.79 -10.21 26.75
C GLU A 415 -25.35 -11.26 25.70
N PRO A 416 -24.49 -10.90 24.74
CA PRO A 416 -23.59 -11.83 24.07
C PRO A 416 -22.16 -11.74 24.63
N VAL A 417 -21.59 -12.87 25.06
CA VAL A 417 -20.23 -12.94 25.63
C VAL A 417 -19.16 -12.49 24.62
N ILE A 418 -18.58 -11.30 24.85
CA ILE A 418 -17.42 -10.81 24.12
C ILE A 418 -16.16 -11.49 24.68
N VAL A 419 -15.35 -12.09 23.79
CA VAL A 419 -14.02 -12.61 24.15
C VAL A 419 -12.99 -11.62 23.62
N ASP A 420 -12.47 -10.77 24.51
CA ASP A 420 -11.59 -9.67 24.11
C ASP A 420 -10.28 -10.14 23.46
N PHE A 421 -10.00 -9.57 22.28
CA PHE A 421 -8.69 -9.61 21.63
C PHE A 421 -8.23 -8.17 21.35
N GLU A 422 -7.62 -7.59 22.39
CA GLU A 422 -7.07 -6.24 22.42
C GLU A 422 -5.88 -6.11 21.44
N VAL A 423 -5.94 -5.15 20.51
CA VAL A 423 -4.84 -4.82 19.58
C VAL A 423 -4.82 -3.31 19.28
N ASP A 424 -3.72 -2.65 19.63
CA ASP A 424 -3.55 -1.20 19.60
C ASP A 424 -3.50 -0.59 18.17
N PRO A 425 -4.30 0.44 17.84
CA PRO A 425 -4.47 0.90 16.46
C PRO A 425 -3.58 2.12 16.08
N LYS A 426 -2.25 2.00 16.12
CA LYS A 426 -1.34 3.09 15.65
C LYS A 426 -0.15 2.63 14.79
N LYS A 427 0.04 3.32 13.66
CA LYS A 427 1.16 3.26 12.70
C LYS A 427 1.15 2.11 11.67
N ALA A 428 0.26 2.21 10.68
CA ALA A 428 0.50 1.76 9.30
C ALA A 428 0.39 2.98 8.36
N SER A 429 1.25 3.09 7.34
CA SER A 429 1.25 4.23 6.40
C SER A 429 1.76 3.80 5.02
N VAL A 430 1.00 4.14 3.97
CA VAL A 430 1.39 3.89 2.57
C VAL A 430 2.11 5.13 2.02
N THR A 431 3.37 5.01 1.63
CA THR A 431 4.11 6.08 0.93
C THR A 431 4.05 5.86 -0.58
N THR A 432 2.99 6.35 -1.21
CA THR A 432 2.84 6.39 -2.67
C THR A 432 3.74 7.47 -3.29
N PHE A 433 4.58 7.09 -4.25
CA PHE A 433 5.28 8.07 -5.09
C PHE A 433 4.34 8.60 -6.16
N THR A 434 3.88 9.85 -6.02
CA THR A 434 3.14 10.56 -7.07
C THR A 434 4.07 10.96 -8.21
N ARG A 435 3.82 10.43 -9.41
CA ARG A 435 4.53 10.80 -10.64
C ARG A 435 3.82 12.00 -11.26
N GLY A 436 4.50 13.12 -11.37
CA GLY A 436 3.91 14.38 -11.85
C GLY A 436 3.37 14.32 -13.28
N GLY A 437 2.24 15.00 -13.49
CA GLY A 437 1.61 15.25 -14.79
C GLY A 437 0.77 16.53 -14.71
N HIS A 438 0.78 17.34 -15.77
CA HIS A 438 0.07 18.63 -15.80
C HIS A 438 -1.45 18.46 -15.94
N GLY A 439 -2.21 19.32 -15.25
CA GLY A 439 -3.66 19.51 -15.41
C GLY A 439 -4.10 20.81 -14.74
N TYR A 440 -5.07 21.51 -15.34
CA TYR A 440 -5.62 22.79 -14.84
C TYR A 440 -7.03 22.61 -14.26
N ALA A 441 -7.27 23.18 -13.09
CA ALA A 441 -8.54 23.65 -12.49
C ALA A 441 -8.16 24.25 -11.12
N GLU A 442 -8.23 25.56 -10.89
CA GLU A 442 -9.41 26.37 -10.55
C GLU A 442 -9.86 26.24 -9.08
N GLU A 443 -10.31 27.36 -8.50
CA GLU A 443 -10.47 27.60 -7.06
C GLU A 443 -11.88 27.26 -6.50
N GLU A 444 -12.10 27.65 -5.25
CA GLU A 444 -13.31 27.52 -4.41
C GLU A 444 -13.51 26.16 -3.70
N GLY A 445 -13.76 26.12 -2.38
CA GLY A 445 -13.73 27.20 -1.39
C GLY A 445 -14.09 26.68 0.01
N LEU A 446 -13.30 27.00 1.05
CA LEU A 446 -13.57 26.50 2.41
C LEU A 446 -14.73 27.27 3.05
N SER A 447 -15.83 26.56 3.34
CA SER A 447 -16.89 27.08 4.20
C SER A 447 -16.58 26.82 5.68
N SER A 448 -16.31 27.90 6.42
CA SER A 448 -16.17 27.86 7.88
C SER A 448 -17.54 27.78 8.57
N MET A 449 -17.59 27.13 9.74
CA MET A 449 -18.75 27.11 10.64
C MET A 449 -18.27 27.19 12.10
N ALA A 450 -18.35 28.37 12.68
CA ALA A 450 -18.19 28.61 14.11
C ALA A 450 -19.23 29.64 14.58
N SER A 451 -19.77 29.45 15.78
CA SER A 451 -20.97 30.15 16.28
C SER A 451 -20.58 31.36 17.18
N PRO A 452 -21.49 32.02 17.93
CA PRO A 452 -22.01 33.31 17.48
C PRO A 452 -21.88 34.47 18.51
N HIS A 453 -22.62 35.56 18.28
CA HIS A 453 -22.78 36.81 19.05
C HIS A 453 -21.75 37.93 18.73
N HIS A 454 -22.06 39.19 18.37
CA HIS A 454 -23.18 40.16 18.64
C HIS A 454 -22.95 40.99 19.93
N ALA A 455 -22.93 42.34 19.95
CA ALA A 455 -23.00 43.38 18.90
C ALA A 455 -22.56 44.79 19.42
N GLY A 456 -22.44 45.79 18.52
CA GLY A 456 -22.14 47.23 18.77
C GLY A 456 -20.92 47.71 17.95
N TYR A 457 -20.90 48.75 17.09
CA TYR A 457 -21.43 50.15 17.10
C TYR A 457 -20.87 51.00 18.28
N ASP A 458 -20.33 52.22 18.13
CA ASP A 458 -20.04 53.13 16.97
C ASP A 458 -19.13 54.30 17.45
N ASP A 459 -18.58 55.29 16.70
CA ASP A 459 -18.50 55.69 15.27
C ASP A 459 -17.27 56.66 15.08
N GLY A 460 -16.75 56.79 13.84
CA GLY A 460 -16.19 58.03 13.23
C GLY A 460 -14.92 58.72 13.82
N ALA A 461 -14.11 59.49 13.07
CA ALA A 461 -13.94 59.78 11.63
C ALA A 461 -12.48 60.33 11.43
N GLN A 462 -11.86 60.55 10.27
CA GLN A 462 -12.23 61.44 9.13
C GLN A 462 -11.37 61.20 7.86
N LEU A 463 -11.97 61.48 6.67
CA LEU A 463 -11.50 62.18 5.43
C LEU A 463 -9.98 62.34 5.16
N HIS A 464 -9.41 62.37 3.93
CA HIS A 464 -9.79 62.20 2.49
C HIS A 464 -8.46 61.84 1.74
N HIS A 465 -8.32 60.96 0.74
CA HIS A 465 -8.88 60.85 -0.64
C HIS A 465 -8.16 61.67 -1.74
N MET A 466 -7.42 60.97 -2.65
CA MET A 466 -6.82 61.41 -3.95
C MET A 466 -5.67 62.46 -3.89
N ASP A 467 -4.73 62.55 -4.86
CA ASP A 467 -4.58 61.93 -6.19
C ASP A 467 -3.09 61.77 -6.63
N SER A 468 -2.83 60.86 -7.59
CA SER A 468 -1.79 60.89 -8.64
C SER A 468 -0.28 60.82 -8.28
N ALA A 469 0.56 60.58 -9.30
CA ALA A 469 1.94 60.09 -9.18
C ALA A 469 2.98 60.93 -9.95
N GLN A 470 4.25 60.85 -9.51
CA GLN A 470 5.44 61.16 -10.33
C GLN A 470 6.75 60.60 -9.74
N GLN A 471 7.79 60.52 -10.58
CA GLN A 471 9.15 60.06 -10.25
C GLN A 471 10.04 61.23 -9.76
N PRO A 472 11.23 60.93 -9.22
CA PRO A 472 12.43 61.76 -9.37
C PRO A 472 13.52 61.07 -10.25
N ASP A 473 14.40 61.87 -10.86
CA ASP A 473 15.47 61.45 -11.78
C ASP A 473 16.88 61.93 -11.33
N MET A 474 17.92 61.56 -12.07
CA MET A 474 19.33 61.44 -11.64
C MET A 474 20.17 62.70 -11.42
N SER A 475 21.17 62.56 -10.53
CA SER A 475 22.58 62.95 -10.76
C SER A 475 23.50 62.14 -9.79
N GLY A 476 24.75 61.78 -10.07
CA GLY A 476 25.57 61.85 -11.30
C GLY A 476 26.81 60.92 -11.17
N ALA A 477 27.53 60.66 -12.27
CA ALA A 477 28.65 59.68 -12.36
C ALA A 477 30.06 60.39 -12.25
N PRO A 478 31.24 59.70 -12.15
CA PRO A 478 31.62 58.50 -12.91
C PRO A 478 32.52 57.41 -12.24
N GLY A 479 32.17 56.14 -12.46
CA GLY A 479 33.00 55.21 -13.27
C GLY A 479 34.19 54.45 -12.66
N ILE A 480 33.99 53.15 -12.40
CA ILE A 480 34.99 52.10 -12.73
C ILE A 480 34.30 50.96 -13.52
N ARG A 481 34.79 50.75 -14.74
CA ARG A 481 34.83 49.54 -15.62
C ARG A 481 33.78 48.41 -15.50
N HIS A 482 33.32 47.95 -16.67
CA HIS A 482 32.44 46.79 -16.87
C HIS A 482 32.85 45.49 -16.17
N GLN A 483 31.86 44.77 -15.66
CA GLN A 483 31.66 43.33 -15.91
C GLN A 483 30.26 43.10 -16.49
N ALA A 484 30.07 41.97 -17.18
CA ALA A 484 28.78 41.56 -17.75
C ALA A 484 27.91 40.85 -16.70
N PRO A 485 26.56 40.84 -16.85
CA PRO A 485 25.68 40.21 -15.86
C PRO A 485 25.85 38.69 -15.86
N SER A 486 26.29 38.13 -14.73
CA SER A 486 26.30 36.70 -14.46
C SER A 486 25.07 36.27 -13.67
N GLU A 487 24.40 35.24 -14.18
CA GLU A 487 23.44 34.38 -13.47
C GLU A 487 22.12 35.02 -12.99
N ALA A 488 21.04 34.71 -13.72
CA ALA A 488 19.68 34.98 -13.28
C ALA A 488 19.31 34.03 -12.13
N MET A 489 19.10 34.59 -10.94
CA MET A 489 18.82 33.83 -9.71
C MET A 489 17.52 33.02 -9.85
N ASN A 490 17.60 31.71 -9.62
CA ASN A 490 16.50 30.77 -9.91
C ASN A 490 15.24 31.08 -9.05
N PRO A 491 14.09 31.42 -9.66
CA PRO A 491 12.86 31.76 -8.92
C PRO A 491 12.38 30.64 -7.98
N GLN A 492 12.58 29.38 -8.36
CA GLN A 492 12.17 28.22 -7.54
C GLN A 492 13.03 28.08 -6.28
N LEU A 493 14.31 28.46 -6.34
CA LEU A 493 15.22 28.45 -5.20
C LEU A 493 14.79 29.49 -4.16
N LEU A 494 14.45 30.70 -4.62
CA LEU A 494 13.98 31.80 -3.79
C LEU A 494 12.64 31.47 -3.10
N MET A 495 11.70 30.84 -3.84
CA MET A 495 10.44 30.35 -3.26
C MET A 495 10.67 29.26 -2.21
N ALA A 496 11.57 28.30 -2.46
CA ALA A 496 11.86 27.22 -1.51
C ALA A 496 12.58 27.74 -0.23
N GLN A 497 13.47 28.72 -0.36
CA GLN A 497 14.11 29.40 0.78
C GLN A 497 13.10 30.24 1.58
N SER A 498 12.17 30.93 0.91
CA SER A 498 11.09 31.68 1.57
C SER A 498 10.15 30.76 2.36
N ALA A 499 9.72 29.63 1.78
CA ALA A 499 8.92 28.62 2.46
C ALA A 499 9.68 28.00 3.65
N LEU A 500 10.99 27.74 3.53
CA LEU A 500 11.80 27.30 4.65
C LEU A 500 11.84 28.32 5.79
N ARG A 501 11.95 29.63 5.49
CA ARG A 501 11.95 30.67 6.51
C ARG A 501 10.64 30.67 7.31
N GLY A 502 9.50 30.49 6.64
CA GLY A 502 8.20 30.29 7.31
C GLY A 502 8.17 29.07 8.24
N ASN A 503 8.66 27.91 7.79
CA ASN A 503 8.77 26.70 8.62
C ASN A 503 9.69 26.90 9.85
N ILE A 504 10.73 27.73 9.73
CA ILE A 504 11.63 28.07 10.84
C ILE A 504 10.97 29.05 11.82
N GLU A 505 10.27 30.08 11.32
CA GLU A 505 9.49 31.03 12.13
C GLU A 505 8.40 30.32 12.94
N GLU A 506 7.59 29.45 12.29
CA GLU A 506 6.60 28.59 12.95
C GLU A 506 7.28 27.64 13.95
N GLY A 507 8.36 26.97 13.53
CA GLY A 507 9.06 25.99 14.36
C GLY A 507 9.66 26.58 15.63
N MET A 508 10.17 27.83 15.57
CA MET A 508 10.65 28.59 16.72
C MET A 508 9.52 29.08 17.62
N ALA A 509 8.38 29.49 17.04
CA ALA A 509 7.20 29.86 17.82
C ALA A 509 6.69 28.68 18.65
N VAL A 510 6.55 27.50 18.02
CA VAL A 510 6.19 26.24 18.71
C VAL A 510 7.21 25.86 19.78
N ALA A 511 8.51 26.04 19.54
CA ALA A 511 9.55 25.74 20.53
C ALA A 511 9.44 26.64 21.77
N LYS A 512 9.17 27.94 21.58
CA LYS A 512 8.96 28.90 22.68
C LYS A 512 7.66 28.64 23.44
N GLU A 513 6.54 28.45 22.74
CA GLU A 513 5.25 28.10 23.37
C GLU A 513 5.37 26.79 24.18
N THR A 514 6.18 25.84 23.68
CA THR A 514 6.50 24.60 24.38
C THR A 514 7.30 24.86 25.67
N GLU A 515 8.29 25.75 25.65
CA GLU A 515 9.05 26.13 26.83
C GLU A 515 8.16 26.80 27.89
N ASP A 516 7.34 27.78 27.49
CA ASP A 516 6.39 28.48 28.37
C ASP A 516 5.40 27.48 29.01
N ASN A 517 4.86 26.54 28.24
CA ASN A 517 4.02 25.45 28.75
C ASN A 517 4.74 24.54 29.76
N LEU A 518 6.03 24.31 29.59
CA LEU A 518 6.85 23.43 30.44
C LEU A 518 7.21 24.03 31.81
N TYR A 519 6.75 25.24 32.17
CA TYR A 519 6.86 25.75 33.54
C TYR A 519 5.88 25.11 34.53
N SER A 520 4.89 24.34 34.07
CA SER A 520 3.90 23.68 34.94
C SER A 520 3.67 22.21 34.57
N ALA A 521 3.55 21.36 35.59
CA ALA A 521 3.03 20.00 35.42
C ALA A 521 1.58 20.01 34.91
N ALA A 522 1.11 18.89 34.36
CA ALA A 522 -0.28 18.76 33.93
C ALA A 522 -1.24 18.84 35.14
N SER A 523 -2.36 19.56 34.99
CA SER A 523 -3.44 19.49 35.97
C SER A 523 -4.14 18.14 35.83
N LEU A 524 -4.23 17.39 36.92
CA LEU A 524 -4.91 16.09 36.99
C LEU A 524 -6.11 16.18 37.94
N PRO A 525 -7.22 15.48 37.65
CA PRO A 525 -8.29 15.27 38.63
C PRO A 525 -7.76 14.44 39.82
N PRO A 526 -8.39 14.53 41.00
CA PRO A 526 -7.99 13.73 42.16
C PRO A 526 -8.12 12.24 41.85
N LEU A 527 -6.98 11.55 41.75
CA LEU A 527 -6.92 10.12 41.44
C LEU A 527 -7.35 9.29 42.66
N GLY A 528 -8.19 8.28 42.44
CA GLY A 528 -8.63 7.37 43.49
C GLY A 528 -7.53 6.40 43.94
N SER A 529 -7.76 5.76 45.08
CA SER A 529 -6.94 4.64 45.58
C SER A 529 -7.46 3.26 45.13
N ASP A 530 -8.47 3.23 44.26
CA ASP A 530 -9.06 2.02 43.72
C ASP A 530 -8.18 1.34 42.65
N SER A 531 -8.48 0.09 42.32
CA SER A 531 -7.67 -0.71 41.39
C SER A 531 -7.67 -0.15 39.95
N ALA A 532 -8.72 0.54 39.52
CA ALA A 532 -8.78 1.14 38.18
C ALA A 532 -7.93 2.42 38.13
N SER A 533 -8.03 3.30 39.13
CA SER A 533 -7.16 4.49 39.25
C SER A 533 -5.68 4.13 39.33
N VAL A 534 -5.31 3.09 40.08
CA VAL A 534 -3.92 2.61 40.17
C VAL A 534 -3.43 2.02 38.83
N LYS A 535 -4.24 1.20 38.15
CA LYS A 535 -3.93 0.68 36.81
C LYS A 535 -3.81 1.82 35.77
N TRP A 536 -4.72 2.79 35.82
CA TRP A 536 -4.70 3.96 34.95
C TRP A 536 -3.45 4.81 35.17
N LYS A 537 -3.06 5.05 36.43
CA LYS A 537 -1.81 5.76 36.77
C LYS A 537 -0.60 5.05 36.16
N GLN A 538 -0.49 3.72 36.34
CA GLN A 538 0.63 2.95 35.79
C GLN A 538 0.65 2.97 34.25
N THR A 539 -0.50 2.71 33.62
CA THR A 539 -0.63 2.67 32.15
C THR A 539 -0.32 4.03 31.52
N THR A 540 -0.86 5.10 32.09
CA THR A 540 -0.61 6.48 31.61
C THR A 540 0.85 6.88 31.77
N LEU A 541 1.49 6.46 32.87
CA LEU A 541 2.90 6.70 33.14
C LEU A 541 3.79 5.95 32.14
N ASP A 542 3.52 4.67 31.85
CA ASP A 542 4.32 3.90 30.88
C ASP A 542 4.07 4.31 29.41
N VAL A 543 2.84 4.66 29.04
CA VAL A 543 2.54 5.26 27.73
C VAL A 543 3.25 6.61 27.56
N SER A 544 3.25 7.47 28.59
CA SER A 544 3.94 8.77 28.54
C SER A 544 5.47 8.60 28.44
N LYS A 545 6.05 7.66 29.20
CA LYS A 545 7.46 7.25 29.06
C LYS A 545 7.81 6.84 27.62
N GLN A 546 6.96 6.03 26.99
CA GLN A 546 7.15 5.56 25.62
C GLN A 546 7.02 6.69 24.60
N ASN A 547 6.03 7.59 24.78
CA ASN A 547 5.82 8.75 23.92
C ASN A 547 7.05 9.67 23.92
N VAL A 548 7.62 10.00 25.09
CA VAL A 548 8.84 10.81 25.15
C VAL A 548 10.02 10.12 24.47
N SER A 549 10.22 8.80 24.66
CA SER A 549 11.29 8.08 23.95
C SER A 549 11.08 8.05 22.43
N SER A 550 9.84 7.94 21.95
CA SER A 550 9.52 7.95 20.51
C SER A 550 9.70 9.32 19.89
N ALA A 551 9.21 10.38 20.54
CA ALA A 551 9.31 11.75 20.06
C ALA A 551 10.78 12.20 19.99
N LEU A 552 11.54 11.94 21.06
CA LEU A 552 12.96 12.27 21.11
C LEU A 552 13.79 11.56 20.03
N ALA A 553 13.49 10.29 19.75
CA ALA A 553 14.15 9.54 18.69
C ALA A 553 13.83 10.09 17.29
N ALA A 554 12.60 10.57 17.06
CA ALA A 554 12.20 11.22 15.81
C ALA A 554 12.89 12.59 15.65
N MET A 555 12.95 13.40 16.71
CA MET A 555 13.67 14.68 16.71
C MET A 555 15.16 14.50 16.38
N LEU A 556 15.85 13.55 17.03
CA LEU A 556 17.27 13.26 16.75
C LEU A 556 17.51 12.76 15.32
N ALA A 557 16.62 11.93 14.78
CA ALA A 557 16.71 11.48 13.39
C ALA A 557 16.52 12.63 12.38
N ALA A 558 15.59 13.55 12.65
CA ALA A 558 15.40 14.74 11.85
C ALA A 558 16.60 15.71 11.95
N THR A 559 17.22 15.88 13.12
CA THR A 559 18.47 16.65 13.28
C THR A 559 19.62 16.06 12.46
N ALA A 560 19.78 14.73 12.45
CA ALA A 560 20.75 14.07 11.57
C ALA A 560 20.44 14.27 10.08
N GLN A 561 19.15 14.31 9.70
CA GLN A 561 18.72 14.65 8.34
C GLN A 561 19.04 16.10 7.97
N ILE A 562 18.84 17.07 8.87
CA ILE A 562 19.24 18.48 8.68
C ILE A 562 20.74 18.58 8.41
N ILE A 563 21.59 17.96 9.24
CA ILE A 563 23.06 17.95 9.07
C ILE A 563 23.46 17.33 7.72
N THR A 564 22.73 16.32 7.26
CA THR A 564 23.01 15.60 6.00
C THR A 564 22.61 16.44 4.78
N LEU A 565 21.39 17.01 4.78
CA LEU A 565 20.88 17.83 3.67
C LEU A 565 21.68 19.13 3.48
N THR A 566 22.20 19.70 4.56
CA THR A 566 23.06 20.90 4.57
C THR A 566 24.55 20.60 4.31
N GLY A 567 24.88 19.35 3.94
CA GLY A 567 26.26 18.90 3.72
C GLY A 567 26.84 19.18 2.33
N GLY A 568 26.01 19.65 1.39
CA GLY A 568 26.40 20.02 0.03
C GLY A 568 26.68 21.52 -0.12
N GLU A 569 26.72 21.97 -1.38
CA GLU A 569 26.80 23.40 -1.73
C GLU A 569 25.40 24.05 -1.59
N PRO A 570 25.27 25.36 -1.27
CA PRO A 570 23.96 25.97 -1.01
C PRO A 570 22.98 25.87 -2.18
N THR A 571 23.47 25.90 -3.41
CA THR A 571 22.68 25.73 -4.65
C THR A 571 22.02 24.36 -4.77
N ASP A 572 22.65 23.33 -4.20
CA ASP A 572 22.23 21.93 -4.30
C ASP A 572 21.41 21.48 -3.07
N THR A 573 21.23 22.38 -2.09
CA THR A 573 20.52 22.08 -0.85
C THR A 573 19.02 21.97 -1.09
N ASN A 574 18.43 20.82 -0.79
CA ASN A 574 16.98 20.61 -0.89
C ASN A 574 16.24 21.28 0.29
N TYR A 575 15.98 22.57 0.15
CA TYR A 575 15.29 23.40 1.14
C TYR A 575 13.89 22.89 1.50
N THR A 576 13.18 22.21 0.60
CA THR A 576 11.87 21.58 0.87
C THR A 576 12.00 20.38 1.82
N ALA A 577 12.99 19.51 1.59
CA ALA A 577 13.27 18.38 2.48
C ALA A 577 13.82 18.85 3.84
N LEU A 578 14.57 19.96 3.86
CA LEU A 578 15.03 20.62 5.08
C LEU A 578 13.84 21.18 5.91
N GLY A 579 12.88 21.84 5.26
CA GLY A 579 11.65 22.29 5.91
C GLY A 579 10.85 21.15 6.52
N SER A 580 10.68 20.03 5.79
CA SER A 580 9.99 18.84 6.30
C SER A 580 10.67 18.23 7.55
N ALA A 581 12.00 18.24 7.62
CA ALA A 581 12.73 17.82 8.81
C ALA A 581 12.47 18.76 10.00
N ILE A 582 12.40 20.08 9.76
CA ILE A 582 12.10 21.09 10.78
C ILE A 582 10.69 20.93 11.34
N THR A 583 9.66 20.81 10.49
CA THR A 583 8.28 20.51 10.93
C THR A 583 8.21 19.21 11.74
N THR A 584 9.02 18.20 11.39
CA THR A 584 9.12 16.94 12.15
C THR A 584 9.71 17.15 13.55
N ILE A 585 10.68 18.04 13.72
CA ILE A 585 11.23 18.38 15.04
C ILE A 585 10.18 19.10 15.89
N SER A 586 9.56 20.17 15.39
CA SER A 586 8.62 20.99 16.16
C SER A 586 7.34 20.25 16.56
N THR A 587 6.81 19.39 15.69
CA THR A 587 5.65 18.53 16.03
C THR A 587 5.98 17.52 17.13
N ASN A 588 7.16 16.89 17.10
CA ASN A 588 7.58 15.95 18.14
C ASN A 588 7.98 16.65 19.44
N LEU A 589 8.49 17.89 19.40
CA LEU A 589 8.78 18.69 20.60
C LEU A 589 7.50 18.97 21.42
N ASN A 590 6.39 19.32 20.74
CA ASN A 590 5.10 19.56 21.40
C ASN A 590 4.54 18.26 22.05
N GLU A 591 4.56 17.13 21.33
CA GLU A 591 4.14 15.83 21.89
C GLU A 591 5.03 15.36 23.05
N LEU A 592 6.35 15.58 22.97
CA LEU A 592 7.29 15.34 24.06
C LEU A 592 6.90 16.15 25.30
N ALA A 593 6.59 17.44 25.13
CA ALA A 593 6.25 18.32 26.24
C ALA A 593 4.93 17.94 26.92
N LYS A 594 3.89 17.56 26.16
CA LYS A 594 2.64 17.02 26.73
C LYS A 594 2.90 15.80 27.63
N ALA A 595 3.66 14.83 27.12
CA ALA A 595 4.00 13.63 27.86
C ALA A 595 4.92 13.90 29.07
N VAL A 596 5.86 14.86 28.97
CA VAL A 596 6.69 15.34 30.09
C VAL A 596 5.84 15.98 31.19
N ARG A 597 4.91 16.90 30.85
CA ARG A 597 4.03 17.54 31.84
C ARG A 597 3.14 16.52 32.57
N LEU A 598 2.70 15.47 31.87
CA LEU A 598 1.93 14.38 32.43
C LEU A 598 2.77 13.48 33.36
N LEU A 599 4.02 13.15 32.99
CA LEU A 599 4.96 12.44 33.87
C LEU A 599 5.29 13.26 35.13
N ALA A 600 5.49 14.57 35.01
CA ALA A 600 5.71 15.46 36.15
C ALA A 600 4.52 15.50 37.12
N ALA A 601 3.29 15.33 36.62
CA ALA A 601 2.08 15.30 37.45
C ALA A 601 1.80 13.94 38.10
N LEU A 602 2.32 12.84 37.52
CA LEU A 602 2.11 11.48 38.02
C LEU A 602 3.16 11.03 39.06
N ASP A 603 4.27 11.76 39.18
CA ASP A 603 5.44 11.46 40.02
C ASP A 603 6.16 10.14 39.63
N VAL A 604 7.45 10.25 39.27
CA VAL A 604 8.21 9.16 38.64
C VAL A 604 9.40 8.78 39.51
N GLU A 605 9.40 7.53 39.98
CA GLU A 605 10.42 7.00 40.89
C GLU A 605 11.87 7.38 40.50
N GLY A 606 12.48 8.23 41.33
CA GLY A 606 13.89 8.62 41.23
C GLY A 606 14.19 9.90 40.42
N MET A 607 13.20 10.61 39.91
CA MET A 607 13.34 12.00 39.39
C MET A 607 12.41 12.94 40.14
N THR A 608 12.81 14.19 40.39
CA THR A 608 11.82 15.20 40.80
C THR A 608 11.03 15.67 39.58
N PRO A 609 9.75 16.08 39.73
CA PRO A 609 8.99 16.73 38.66
C PRO A 609 9.72 17.96 38.06
N ASP A 610 10.37 18.75 38.91
CA ASP A 610 11.11 19.94 38.50
C ASP A 610 12.35 19.62 37.64
N ASP A 611 13.07 18.53 37.93
CA ASP A 611 14.19 18.08 37.09
C ASP A 611 13.71 17.74 35.67
N LEU A 612 12.61 16.99 35.57
CA LEU A 612 12.04 16.52 34.32
C LEU A 612 11.52 17.69 33.46
N LEU A 613 10.82 18.66 34.08
CA LEU A 613 10.36 19.88 33.43
C LEU A 613 11.52 20.81 33.03
N ARG A 614 12.49 21.04 33.93
CA ARG A 614 13.70 21.85 33.68
C ARG A 614 14.52 21.30 32.52
N ALA A 615 14.71 19.98 32.48
CA ALA A 615 15.45 19.32 31.42
C ALA A 615 14.71 19.48 30.07
N ALA A 616 13.39 19.28 30.03
CA ALA A 616 12.62 19.48 28.79
C ALA A 616 12.66 20.94 28.28
N ARG A 617 12.66 21.96 29.16
CA ARG A 617 12.88 23.37 28.77
C ARG A 617 14.27 23.59 28.13
N ALA A 618 15.31 22.91 28.63
CA ALA A 618 16.64 22.96 28.01
C ALA A 618 16.66 22.31 26.61
N LEU A 619 15.87 21.25 26.38
CA LEU A 619 15.71 20.66 25.04
C LEU A 619 14.92 21.57 24.09
N ALA A 620 13.89 22.27 24.58
CA ALA A 620 13.17 23.28 23.79
C ALA A 620 14.08 24.43 23.34
N ASN A 621 14.91 24.96 24.26
CA ASN A 621 15.94 25.95 23.95
C ASN A 621 16.96 25.46 22.93
N ALA A 622 17.54 24.27 23.13
CA ALA A 622 18.50 23.68 22.19
C ALA A 622 17.87 23.45 20.80
N THR A 623 16.58 23.11 20.77
CA THR A 623 15.81 23.00 19.52
C THR A 623 15.66 24.36 18.84
N ALA A 624 15.26 25.42 19.56
CA ALA A 624 15.18 26.78 19.00
C ALA A 624 16.53 27.28 18.46
N GLY A 625 17.63 26.99 19.16
CA GLY A 625 19.00 27.26 18.70
C GLY A 625 19.35 26.53 17.40
N LEU A 626 19.01 25.25 17.29
CA LEU A 626 19.19 24.45 16.06
C LEU A 626 18.35 25.00 14.88
N LEU A 627 17.10 25.39 15.13
CA LEU A 627 16.24 25.96 14.09
C LEU A 627 16.77 27.31 13.58
N ASN A 628 17.20 28.20 14.48
CA ASN A 628 17.85 29.45 14.09
C ASN A 628 19.16 29.23 13.30
N ALA A 629 19.98 28.25 13.72
CA ALA A 629 21.20 27.86 12.99
C ALA A 629 20.92 27.15 11.65
N SER A 630 19.67 26.74 11.38
CA SER A 630 19.23 26.15 10.11
C SER A 630 18.70 27.20 9.10
N SER A 631 18.61 28.47 9.50
CA SER A 631 18.21 29.59 8.62
C SER A 631 19.16 29.73 7.43
N PRO A 632 18.67 30.05 6.21
CA PRO A 632 19.51 30.17 5.01
C PRO A 632 20.74 31.07 5.18
N GLU A 633 20.59 32.18 5.90
CA GLU A 633 21.64 33.17 6.21
C GLU A 633 22.74 32.63 7.13
N HIS A 634 22.47 31.57 7.91
CA HIS A 634 23.42 30.96 8.84
C HIS A 634 24.10 29.69 8.28
N LEU A 635 23.59 29.12 7.18
CA LEU A 635 24.12 27.86 6.61
C LEU A 635 25.57 27.97 6.11
N GLU A 636 26.07 29.17 5.78
CA GLU A 636 27.49 29.41 5.50
C GLU A 636 28.40 29.01 6.68
N ASN A 637 27.92 29.22 7.90
CA ASN A 637 28.64 28.90 9.14
C ASN A 637 28.26 27.51 9.66
N ARG A 638 28.40 26.47 8.84
CA ARG A 638 28.10 25.04 9.16
C ARG A 638 28.64 24.58 10.53
N THR A 639 29.74 25.15 11.03
CA THR A 639 30.29 24.91 12.37
C THR A 639 29.31 25.25 13.51
N GLN A 640 28.47 26.28 13.34
CA GLN A 640 27.44 26.68 14.31
C GLN A 640 26.26 25.71 14.31
N LEU A 641 25.79 25.30 13.13
CA LEU A 641 24.75 24.27 12.97
C LEU A 641 25.17 22.94 13.64
N LEU A 642 26.43 22.53 13.44
CA LEU A 642 27.00 21.34 14.08
C LEU A 642 27.14 21.47 15.61
N ALA A 643 27.41 22.67 16.13
CA ALA A 643 27.44 22.93 17.56
C ALA A 643 26.04 22.84 18.17
N ALA A 644 25.05 23.52 17.59
CA ALA A 644 23.66 23.51 18.07
C ALA A 644 23.03 22.10 18.04
N ALA A 645 23.31 21.31 16.99
CA ALA A 645 22.90 19.92 16.93
C ALA A 645 23.59 19.05 18.01
N GLY A 646 24.87 19.32 18.31
CA GLY A 646 25.61 18.68 19.39
C GLY A 646 25.04 19.01 20.77
N GLU A 647 24.63 20.26 21.01
CA GLU A 647 23.97 20.67 22.26
C GLU A 647 22.64 19.95 22.48
N MET A 648 21.84 19.82 21.41
CA MET A 648 20.60 19.04 21.43
C MET A 648 20.84 17.57 21.82
N GLU A 649 21.84 16.91 21.23
CA GLU A 649 22.28 15.54 21.59
C GLU A 649 22.86 15.42 23.00
N LEU A 650 23.47 16.48 23.55
CA LEU A 650 24.18 16.46 24.83
C LEU A 650 23.32 16.88 26.03
N THR A 651 22.09 17.34 25.80
CA THR A 651 21.17 17.78 26.87
C THR A 651 21.05 16.77 28.02
N GLU A 652 20.84 17.27 29.25
CA GLU A 652 20.70 16.39 30.41
C GLU A 652 19.46 15.49 30.30
N VAL A 653 18.41 15.91 29.59
CA VAL A 653 17.25 15.06 29.23
C VAL A 653 17.67 13.88 28.37
N THR A 654 18.26 14.12 27.20
CA THR A 654 18.55 13.03 26.24
C THR A 654 19.38 11.94 26.90
N SER A 655 20.38 12.34 27.68
CA SER A 655 21.37 11.44 28.27
C SER A 655 20.95 10.81 29.61
N SER A 656 20.07 11.43 30.41
CA SER A 656 19.56 10.86 31.68
C SER A 656 18.23 10.13 31.52
N LEU A 657 17.32 10.66 30.68
CA LEU A 657 16.00 10.12 30.46
C LEU A 657 16.10 8.78 29.72
N TRP A 658 16.88 8.67 28.63
CA TRP A 658 17.17 7.36 27.99
C TRP A 658 17.71 6.32 28.98
N ARG A 659 18.63 6.75 29.85
CA ARG A 659 19.36 5.89 30.81
C ARG A 659 18.46 5.33 31.92
N ARG A 660 17.32 5.96 32.20
CA ARG A 660 16.32 5.52 33.17
C ARG A 660 15.09 4.89 32.49
N LEU A 661 14.68 5.36 31.31
CA LEU A 661 13.55 4.82 30.54
C LEU A 661 13.79 3.40 30.00
N ARG A 662 15.04 3.02 29.68
CA ARG A 662 15.35 1.71 29.06
C ARG A 662 16.17 0.76 29.94
N GLY A 663 16.39 1.09 31.22
CA GLY A 663 17.28 0.33 32.10
C GLY A 663 18.78 0.52 31.77
N ARG A 664 19.64 -0.26 32.44
CA ARG A 664 21.10 -0.09 32.40
C ARG A 664 21.66 -0.20 30.96
N PRO A 665 22.38 0.80 30.43
CA PRO A 665 23.07 0.66 29.16
C PRO A 665 24.30 -0.25 29.30
N GLN A 666 24.42 -1.23 28.41
CA GLN A 666 25.67 -1.97 28.23
C GLN A 666 26.59 -1.16 27.28
N ASP A 667 27.50 -0.41 27.89
CA ASP A 667 28.68 0.23 27.29
C ASP A 667 28.50 0.96 25.94
N THR A 668 27.92 2.16 25.98
CA THR A 668 27.87 3.09 24.83
C THR A 668 29.23 3.76 24.52
N GLY A 669 30.33 3.33 25.14
CA GLY A 669 31.67 3.88 24.86
C GLY A 669 32.15 3.62 23.43
N GLY A 670 31.73 2.50 22.83
CA GLY A 670 32.17 2.02 21.52
C GLY A 670 31.98 3.00 20.36
N PRO A 671 30.74 3.38 19.97
CA PRO A 671 30.53 4.25 18.81
C PRO A 671 31.26 5.60 18.93
N ARG A 672 31.34 6.15 20.14
CA ARG A 672 31.99 7.44 20.43
C ARG A 672 33.51 7.39 20.31
N CYS A 673 34.18 6.29 20.67
CA CYS A 673 35.62 6.18 20.47
C CYS A 673 35.97 5.97 18.98
N HIS A 674 35.12 5.25 18.23
CA HIS A 674 35.28 5.08 16.78
C HIS A 674 35.05 6.41 16.04
N ALA A 675 34.02 7.19 16.39
CA ALA A 675 33.78 8.52 15.81
C ALA A 675 34.95 9.49 16.04
N LYS A 676 35.52 9.53 17.26
CA LYS A 676 36.75 10.29 17.54
C LYS A 676 37.95 9.79 16.74
N GLY A 677 38.09 8.47 16.57
CA GLY A 677 39.11 7.85 15.72
C GLY A 677 39.00 8.29 14.24
N VAL A 678 37.79 8.25 13.67
CA VAL A 678 37.52 8.69 12.30
C VAL A 678 37.78 10.18 12.11
N ALA A 679 37.34 11.04 13.03
CA ALA A 679 37.61 12.48 12.95
C ALA A 679 39.11 12.81 13.10
N SER A 680 39.83 12.10 13.97
CA SER A 680 41.29 12.25 14.12
C SER A 680 42.05 11.77 12.87
N ALA A 681 41.66 10.62 12.32
CA ALA A 681 42.22 10.09 11.07
C ALA A 681 41.92 11.03 9.88
N THR A 682 40.74 11.65 9.85
CA THR A 682 40.37 12.63 8.81
C THR A 682 41.20 13.91 8.95
N ALA A 683 41.43 14.43 10.16
CA ALA A 683 42.31 15.57 10.39
C ALA A 683 43.77 15.28 9.98
N ALA A 684 44.26 14.06 10.23
CA ALA A 684 45.56 13.61 9.74
C ALA A 684 45.59 13.49 8.21
N LEU A 685 44.53 12.96 7.58
CA LEU A 685 44.38 12.89 6.13
C LEU A 685 44.39 14.29 5.49
N VAL A 686 43.67 15.27 6.05
CA VAL A 686 43.69 16.67 5.57
C VAL A 686 45.07 17.30 5.71
N THR A 687 45.78 17.03 6.80
CA THR A 687 47.15 17.52 7.00
C THR A 687 48.10 16.91 5.97
N ASN A 688 48.00 15.62 5.72
CA ASN A 688 48.78 14.93 4.68
C ASN A 688 48.40 15.40 3.27
N ALA A 689 47.12 15.65 2.99
CA ALA A 689 46.67 16.19 1.71
C ALA A 689 47.22 17.59 1.45
N ARG A 690 47.28 18.47 2.46
CA ARG A 690 47.98 19.77 2.36
C ARG A 690 49.47 19.59 2.09
N ASN A 691 50.13 18.67 2.79
CA ASN A 691 51.55 18.40 2.60
C ASN A 691 51.86 17.87 1.18
N VAL A 692 51.04 16.96 0.65
CA VAL A 692 51.18 16.47 -0.74
C VAL A 692 50.87 17.56 -1.76
N ALA A 693 49.80 18.34 -1.54
CA ALA A 693 49.43 19.44 -2.43
C ALA A 693 50.51 20.56 -2.47
N ALA A 694 51.23 20.78 -1.37
CA ALA A 694 52.38 21.70 -1.32
C ALA A 694 53.62 21.22 -2.10
N HIS A 695 53.66 19.95 -2.54
CA HIS A 695 54.68 19.41 -3.45
C HIS A 695 54.16 19.29 -4.90
N CYS A 696 52.99 19.86 -5.20
CA CYS A 696 52.42 19.88 -6.55
C CYS A 696 52.67 21.24 -7.22
N GLU A 697 53.27 21.22 -8.42
CA GLU A 697 53.57 22.43 -9.21
C GLU A 697 52.33 22.99 -9.93
N ASP A 698 51.27 22.19 -10.09
CA ASP A 698 49.99 22.63 -10.65
C ASP A 698 49.08 23.24 -9.57
N GLN A 699 48.92 24.56 -9.63
CA GLN A 699 48.07 25.34 -8.73
C GLN A 699 46.59 24.92 -8.77
N GLY A 700 46.08 24.45 -9.92
CA GLY A 700 44.73 23.95 -10.08
C GLY A 700 44.53 22.62 -9.36
N LEU A 701 45.44 21.67 -9.56
CA LEU A 701 45.41 20.37 -8.89
C LEU A 701 45.66 20.51 -7.37
N GLN A 702 46.57 21.38 -6.95
CA GLN A 702 46.78 21.75 -5.55
C GLN A 702 45.47 22.24 -4.89
N ASN A 703 44.75 23.14 -5.56
CA ASN A 703 43.47 23.66 -5.07
C ASN A 703 42.39 22.57 -5.00
N GLN A 704 42.27 21.70 -6.01
CA GLN A 704 41.31 20.59 -6.00
C GLN A 704 41.56 19.61 -4.84
N VAL A 705 42.81 19.19 -4.62
CA VAL A 705 43.17 18.29 -3.50
C VAL A 705 42.85 18.93 -2.14
N ILE A 706 43.12 20.23 -1.97
CA ILE A 706 42.81 20.96 -0.74
C ILE A 706 41.30 21.13 -0.55
N MET A 707 40.51 21.36 -1.60
CA MET A 707 39.05 21.46 -1.51
C MET A 707 38.39 20.12 -1.19
N ALA A 708 38.76 19.03 -1.87
CA ALA A 708 38.26 17.69 -1.57
C ALA A 708 38.60 17.26 -0.13
N ALA A 709 39.81 17.55 0.34
CA ALA A 709 40.21 17.32 1.73
C ALA A 709 39.37 18.15 2.73
N LYS A 710 39.12 19.44 2.45
CA LYS A 710 38.24 20.29 3.27
C LYS A 710 36.81 19.74 3.32
N GLN A 711 36.21 19.36 2.20
CA GLN A 711 34.88 18.75 2.14
C GLN A 711 34.82 17.44 2.95
N THR A 712 35.86 16.59 2.84
CA THR A 712 35.97 15.35 3.65
C THR A 712 36.01 15.64 5.15
N ALA A 713 36.70 16.71 5.58
CA ALA A 713 36.67 17.15 6.98
C ALA A 713 35.31 17.71 7.43
N LEU A 714 34.61 18.45 6.56
CA LEU A 714 33.27 18.99 6.83
C LEU A 714 32.18 17.90 6.91
N ALA A 715 32.42 16.74 6.29
CA ALA A 715 31.62 15.53 6.46
C ALA A 715 31.92 14.78 7.78
N HIS A 716 33.10 14.97 8.39
CA HIS A 716 33.55 14.26 9.60
C HIS A 716 34.10 15.23 10.69
N PRO A 717 33.30 16.20 11.18
CA PRO A 717 33.77 17.37 11.94
C PRO A 717 34.22 17.10 13.39
N GLY A 718 34.19 15.85 13.87
CA GLY A 718 34.26 15.46 15.29
C GLY A 718 35.55 15.72 16.08
N SER A 719 36.46 16.56 15.58
CA SER A 719 37.75 16.91 16.22
C SER A 719 37.83 18.34 16.75
N HIS A 720 37.05 19.30 16.23
CA HIS A 720 37.21 20.72 16.60
C HIS A 720 36.34 21.18 17.79
N CYS A 721 35.18 20.57 18.03
CA CYS A 721 34.22 21.02 19.05
C CYS A 721 34.50 20.52 20.49
N LEU A 722 35.65 19.88 20.76
CA LEU A 722 35.93 19.20 22.03
C LEU A 722 37.24 19.63 22.72
N HIS A 723 37.76 20.83 22.40
CA HIS A 723 39.07 21.28 22.88
C HIS A 723 39.07 22.51 23.80
N GLN A 724 38.02 22.70 24.60
CA GLN A 724 38.04 23.59 25.77
C GLN A 724 37.63 22.81 27.03
N GLY A 725 38.38 22.98 28.12
CA GLY A 725 38.29 22.17 29.35
C GLY A 725 39.67 21.62 29.77
N PRO A 726 40.30 22.13 30.84
CA PRO A 726 41.67 21.78 31.20
C PRO A 726 41.76 20.55 32.12
N GLY A 727 42.90 19.85 32.06
CA GLY A 727 43.42 19.05 33.17
C GLY A 727 43.09 17.55 33.19
N SER A 728 43.89 16.74 32.47
CA SER A 728 44.67 15.64 33.08
C SER A 728 45.42 14.83 32.02
N LEU A 729 46.75 14.78 32.13
CA LEU A 729 47.60 13.89 31.35
C LEU A 729 47.65 12.51 32.01
N HIS A 730 47.33 11.44 31.29
CA HIS A 730 47.91 10.13 31.57
C HIS A 730 48.26 9.39 30.27
N ARG A 731 49.53 8.96 30.18
CA ARG A 731 50.05 8.14 29.08
C ARG A 731 49.56 6.70 29.24
N LEU A 732 49.25 6.03 28.13
CA LEU A 732 49.55 4.61 27.89
C LEU A 732 49.95 4.42 26.39
N PRO A 733 50.64 3.33 26.01
CA PRO A 733 51.69 3.41 24.99
C PRO A 733 51.30 2.90 23.59
N ALA A 734 52.19 3.12 22.64
CA ALA A 734 52.06 2.67 21.26
C ALA A 734 52.14 1.15 21.11
N LEU A 735 51.23 0.57 20.33
CA LEU A 735 51.36 -0.75 19.71
C LEU A 735 51.47 -0.61 18.20
N SER A 736 52.70 -0.35 17.75
CA SER A 736 53.09 -0.42 16.34
C SER A 736 53.33 -1.87 15.95
N GLY A 737 52.48 -2.46 15.10
CA GLY A 737 52.73 -3.79 14.53
C GLY A 737 51.63 -4.33 13.61
N ALA A 738 52.05 -4.95 12.51
CA ALA A 738 51.27 -5.89 11.70
C ALA A 738 49.93 -5.40 11.06
N ALA A 739 49.95 -4.28 10.32
CA ALA A 739 48.89 -3.94 9.35
C ALA A 739 49.41 -3.53 7.95
N HIS A 740 50.68 -3.83 7.63
CA HIS A 740 51.26 -3.57 6.31
C HIS A 740 51.19 -4.80 5.39
N ARG A 741 50.07 -4.92 4.65
CA ARG A 741 49.93 -5.60 3.35
C ARG A 741 48.50 -5.42 2.82
N ARG A 742 48.37 -4.98 1.55
CA ARG A 742 47.10 -4.74 0.81
C ARG A 742 46.31 -3.50 1.26
N LEU A 743 46.80 -2.33 0.87
CA LEU A 743 46.36 -1.75 -0.40
C LEU A 743 47.59 -1.62 -1.31
#